data_AF-A0A6N9BW20-F1
#
_entry.id   AF-A0A6N9BW20-F1
#
_cell.length_a   1.000
_cell.length_b   1.000
_cell.length_c   1.000
_cell.angle_alpha   90.00
_cell.angle_beta   90.00
_cell.angle_gamma   90.00
#
_symmetry.space_group_name_H-M   'P 1'
#
loop_
_entity.id
_entity.type
_entity.pdbx_description
1 polymer ?
#
loop_
_entity_poly.entity_id
_entity_poly.type
_entity_poly.pdbx_seq_one_letter_code
_entity_poly.pdbx_strand_id
1 'polypeptide(L)'
;MHVLRVANPIPFSVLACLALAGCGQGPAPATPESAPKGSPAHIREVTAAVDDAALRNADARPGDWLTYGRNYREDRYSPLDGIHRENVGELGLAWTLDLGTKRGIQTTPLVVDGIMFLTGPWSVVYAVDVRKGTLIWQYDPGVYRGVGTRLCCGVSNRGPALYKGAVFVGTLDGRLISIDAADGTPNWEVMTVDPEGYQSITGAPRIANGLVLIGNGGAEFTARGYVSAYHADTGELAWRFYTVPGNPHDGFEHPDLKHAAATWTGSWWELGGGGTAWDSIAYDPDLDRVYIGVGNGTPWNRLRRSPEGGDNLYLSSIVAVDAGTGEYLWHFQTTPGDTWDYTATQHIMRADLGVEGDAESVIMQAPKNGFFYVLDGETGAFRSGAAFAYMNWATGLDANGRPIEREGARYEDGRKHRIAPSPHGGHNWQPMSYNPETGWVYIPAVEQIGSLRYDRDVPDRSRRRVNGGNGATNANNLSLYVEEVPELDPRAPKPGQAYGRLIAWDPVAQELKWEVRHPHFYNGGLLSTAGGLLFQGDAEGGFKGRDTRTGDALWEFDVRSGAIAPPVTYLVDGEQYVTIVVGWGGGPGKRTKGVERLHPGTIYTFKLGGDALPPEKLPPLEREVVALTTDATQLEIGMGYNLYMGHCVHCHGSAGGGGGEIPALAWSSEGMYGLLHEIVLDGLLLPEGMPSFDDKLTPLEVDLIKAYLLHVAEGIRAGTPSEESRRFLADAQRLADKA
;
A
#
# COMPACT_ATOMS: atom_id res chain seq x y z
N MET A 1 76.96 -16.90 -31.41
CA MET A 1 77.97 -17.06 -30.34
C MET A 1 77.48 -18.17 -29.43
N HIS A 2 77.94 -19.40 -29.67
CA HIS A 2 78.83 -20.16 -28.77
C HIS A 2 78.04 -20.88 -27.66
N VAL A 3 78.09 -22.20 -27.46
CA VAL A 3 79.06 -23.19 -27.94
C VAL A 3 78.58 -24.62 -27.54
N LEU A 4 78.67 -25.56 -28.49
CA LEU A 4 79.09 -26.99 -28.37
C LEU A 4 78.17 -27.99 -27.63
N ARG A 5 78.11 -29.29 -27.94
CA ARG A 5 78.77 -30.23 -28.88
C ARG A 5 77.91 -31.53 -28.87
N VAL A 6 77.66 -32.20 -30.02
CA VAL A 6 78.33 -33.45 -30.50
C VAL A 6 78.23 -34.60 -29.47
N ALA A 7 77.84 -35.86 -29.74
CA ALA A 7 77.36 -36.63 -30.90
C ALA A 7 76.97 -38.06 -30.39
N ASN A 8 76.23 -38.83 -31.23
CA ASN A 8 76.14 -40.31 -31.42
C ASN A 8 77.21 -41.22 -30.75
N PRO A 9 77.05 -42.56 -30.59
CA PRO A 9 76.14 -43.51 -31.31
C PRO A 9 75.53 -44.71 -30.51
N ILE A 10 74.42 -45.27 -31.05
CA ILE A 10 74.11 -46.68 -31.49
C ILE A 10 74.99 -47.85 -30.96
N PRO A 11 74.54 -49.14 -30.87
CA PRO A 11 73.19 -49.78 -30.72
C PRO A 11 73.15 -50.82 -29.55
N PHE A 12 72.00 -51.45 -29.28
CA PHE A 12 71.85 -52.92 -29.33
C PHE A 12 70.36 -53.29 -29.13
N SER A 13 69.84 -54.11 -30.05
CA SER A 13 68.47 -54.63 -30.10
C SER A 13 68.11 -55.48 -28.89
N VAL A 14 66.81 -55.64 -28.58
CA VAL A 14 66.14 -56.93 -28.30
C VAL A 14 64.64 -56.77 -27.97
N LEU A 15 63.86 -57.62 -28.65
CA LEU A 15 62.52 -58.18 -28.39
C LEU A 15 61.32 -57.28 -27.99
N ALA A 16 60.33 -57.31 -28.89
CA ALA A 16 58.93 -57.08 -28.60
C ALA A 16 58.26 -58.33 -28.02
N CYS A 17 57.52 -58.15 -26.93
CA CYS A 17 56.39 -58.99 -26.51
C CYS A 17 55.30 -58.08 -25.93
N LEU A 18 54.06 -58.28 -26.39
CA LEU A 18 52.87 -57.52 -26.01
C LEU A 18 52.56 -57.62 -24.50
N ALA A 19 52.21 -56.50 -23.89
CA ALA A 19 51.42 -56.43 -22.67
C ALA A 19 50.27 -55.42 -22.86
N LEU A 20 49.05 -55.87 -22.58
CA LEU A 20 47.83 -55.08 -22.52
C LEU A 20 47.95 -53.97 -21.47
N ALA A 21 47.87 -52.70 -21.89
CA ALA A 21 47.72 -51.58 -20.98
C ALA A 21 46.24 -51.21 -20.87
N GLY A 22 45.65 -51.44 -19.69
CA GLY A 22 44.31 -50.98 -19.34
C GLY A 22 44.26 -49.45 -19.32
N CYS A 23 43.31 -48.88 -20.05
CA CYS A 23 42.96 -47.46 -19.93
C CYS A 23 42.15 -47.27 -18.64
N GLY A 24 42.81 -46.85 -17.56
CA GLY A 24 42.13 -46.32 -16.39
C GLY A 24 41.60 -44.93 -16.70
N GLN A 25 40.28 -44.79 -16.82
CA GLN A 25 39.61 -43.49 -16.72
C GLN A 25 39.85 -42.97 -15.30
N GLY A 26 40.61 -41.90 -15.15
CA GLY A 26 40.62 -41.13 -13.91
C GLY A 26 39.20 -40.60 -13.63
N PRO A 27 38.79 -40.47 -12.36
CA PRO A 27 37.48 -39.92 -12.05
C PRO A 27 37.36 -38.53 -12.66
N ALA A 28 36.25 -38.29 -13.38
CA ALA A 28 35.90 -36.96 -13.85
C ALA A 28 35.94 -35.98 -12.65
N PRO A 29 36.39 -34.73 -12.83
CA PRO A 29 36.27 -33.73 -11.78
C PRO A 29 34.79 -33.66 -11.38
N ALA A 30 34.52 -33.90 -10.10
CA ALA A 30 33.17 -33.79 -9.56
C ALA A 30 32.64 -32.39 -9.90
N THR A 31 31.50 -32.33 -10.58
CA THR A 31 30.69 -31.11 -10.66
C THR A 31 30.52 -30.57 -9.24
N PRO A 32 30.72 -29.27 -8.99
CA PRO A 32 30.48 -28.69 -7.67
C PRO A 32 29.09 -29.10 -7.20
N GLU A 33 29.01 -29.74 -6.03
CA GLU A 33 27.73 -30.08 -5.42
C GLU A 33 26.96 -28.77 -5.18
N SER A 34 25.77 -28.65 -5.75
CA SER A 34 24.93 -27.45 -5.59
C SER A 34 24.71 -27.19 -4.10
N ALA A 35 24.77 -25.93 -3.68
CA ALA A 35 24.58 -25.57 -2.27
C ALA A 35 23.24 -26.14 -1.75
N PRO A 36 23.17 -26.65 -0.51
CA PRO A 36 21.92 -27.14 0.05
C PRO A 36 20.83 -26.07 0.00
N LYS A 37 19.65 -26.40 -0.53
CA LYS A 37 18.50 -25.49 -0.62
C LYS A 37 18.16 -24.90 0.75
N GLY A 38 17.97 -23.59 0.82
CA GLY A 38 17.74 -22.86 2.06
C GLY A 38 19.00 -22.51 2.86
N SER A 39 20.19 -22.98 2.47
CA SER A 39 21.44 -22.56 3.10
C SER A 39 21.83 -21.12 2.71
N PRO A 40 22.62 -20.40 3.53
CA PRO A 40 23.09 -19.07 3.15
C PRO A 40 23.81 -19.03 1.79
N ALA A 41 24.56 -20.08 1.43
CA ALA A 41 25.23 -20.16 0.13
C ALA A 41 24.23 -20.27 -1.04
N HIS A 42 23.19 -21.09 -0.88
CA HIS A 42 22.09 -21.20 -1.85
C HIS A 42 21.35 -19.87 -1.99
N ILE A 43 21.00 -19.22 -0.87
CA ILE A 43 20.30 -17.93 -0.89
C ILE A 43 21.14 -16.88 -1.62
N ARG A 44 22.44 -16.77 -1.33
CA ARG A 44 23.36 -15.84 -2.02
C ARG A 44 23.41 -16.11 -3.51
N GLU A 45 23.53 -17.38 -3.92
CA GLU A 45 23.57 -17.77 -5.33
C GLU A 45 22.31 -17.34 -6.09
N VAL A 46 21.12 -17.71 -5.58
CA VAL A 46 19.86 -17.49 -6.31
C VAL A 46 19.43 -16.02 -6.30
N THR A 47 19.76 -15.28 -5.24
CA THR A 47 19.45 -13.84 -5.14
C THR A 47 20.46 -12.96 -5.87
N ALA A 48 21.73 -13.36 -5.98
CA ALA A 48 22.72 -12.69 -6.82
C ALA A 48 22.35 -12.77 -8.31
N ALA A 49 21.66 -13.84 -8.73
CA ALA A 49 21.13 -14.01 -10.08
C ALA A 49 19.88 -13.16 -10.38
N VAL A 50 19.39 -12.35 -9.43
CA VAL A 50 18.32 -11.37 -9.67
C VAL A 50 18.97 -10.04 -10.06
N ASP A 51 19.43 -9.97 -11.30
CA ASP A 51 20.04 -8.79 -11.92
C ASP A 51 19.11 -8.12 -12.94
N ASP A 52 19.58 -7.10 -13.67
CA ASP A 52 18.77 -6.37 -14.64
C ASP A 52 18.22 -7.28 -15.75
N ALA A 53 19.01 -8.29 -16.17
CA ALA A 53 18.60 -9.24 -17.20
C ALA A 53 17.51 -10.19 -16.67
N ALA A 54 17.64 -10.67 -15.44
CA ALA A 54 16.63 -11.51 -14.81
C ALA A 54 15.32 -10.75 -14.56
N LEU A 55 15.39 -9.50 -14.10
CA LEU A 55 14.21 -8.67 -13.88
C LEU A 55 13.51 -8.29 -15.20
N ARG A 56 14.27 -7.90 -16.22
CA ARG A 56 13.73 -7.63 -17.57
C ARG A 56 13.03 -8.84 -18.18
N ASN A 57 13.57 -10.04 -17.92
CA ASN A 57 13.04 -11.31 -18.42
C ASN A 57 12.31 -12.12 -17.34
N ALA A 58 11.67 -11.47 -16.37
CA ALA A 58 10.99 -12.17 -15.26
C ALA A 58 9.96 -13.20 -15.76
N ASP A 59 9.35 -12.98 -16.92
CA ASP A 59 8.42 -13.93 -17.54
C ASP A 59 9.07 -15.28 -17.93
N ALA A 60 10.38 -15.30 -18.18
CA ALA A 60 11.14 -16.54 -18.44
C ALA A 60 11.40 -17.36 -17.15
N ARG A 61 11.07 -16.81 -15.98
CA ARG A 61 11.16 -17.47 -14.66
C ARG A 61 9.77 -17.59 -14.03
N PRO A 62 8.82 -18.31 -14.65
CA PRO A 62 7.42 -18.33 -14.20
C PRO A 62 7.22 -18.97 -12.81
N GLY A 63 8.20 -19.75 -12.36
CA GLY A 63 8.21 -20.33 -11.01
C GLY A 63 8.63 -19.35 -9.91
N ASP A 64 9.15 -18.18 -10.25
CA ASP A 64 9.56 -17.15 -9.30
C ASP A 64 8.61 -15.94 -9.34
N TRP A 65 8.60 -15.18 -8.25
CA TRP A 65 7.94 -13.88 -8.14
C TRP A 65 8.99 -12.82 -7.79
N LEU A 66 9.59 -12.20 -8.81
CA LEU A 66 10.84 -11.43 -8.65
C LEU A 66 10.63 -9.96 -8.27
N THR A 67 9.51 -9.36 -8.65
CA THR A 67 9.21 -7.93 -8.41
C THR A 67 7.83 -7.75 -7.80
N TYR A 68 7.49 -6.53 -7.36
CA TYR A 68 6.22 -6.23 -6.69
C TYR A 68 5.02 -6.82 -7.45
N GLY A 69 4.84 -6.50 -8.72
CA GLY A 69 3.78 -7.03 -9.57
C GLY A 69 4.21 -8.24 -10.42
N ARG A 70 5.10 -9.08 -9.91
CA ARG A 70 5.75 -10.24 -10.57
C ARG A 70 6.79 -9.84 -11.62
N ASN A 71 6.42 -9.02 -12.58
CA ASN A 71 7.27 -8.51 -13.66
C ASN A 71 7.18 -6.98 -13.77
N TYR A 72 7.96 -6.39 -14.68
CA TYR A 72 7.96 -4.94 -14.91
C TYR A 72 6.66 -4.39 -15.53
N ARG A 73 5.81 -5.26 -16.09
CA ARG A 73 4.46 -4.84 -16.51
C ARG A 73 3.52 -4.60 -15.33
N GLU A 74 3.91 -5.05 -14.14
CA GLU A 74 3.11 -5.00 -12.91
C GLU A 74 1.75 -5.72 -13.10
N ASP A 75 1.65 -6.68 -14.03
CA ASP A 75 0.35 -7.26 -14.45
C ASP A 75 -0.28 -8.18 -13.40
N ARG A 76 0.52 -8.71 -12.47
CA ARG A 76 0.09 -9.70 -11.46
C ARG A 76 -0.66 -10.89 -12.07
N TYR A 77 -0.25 -11.28 -13.26
CA TYR A 77 -0.67 -12.51 -13.91
C TYR A 77 0.44 -13.54 -13.80
N SER A 78 0.12 -14.75 -13.36
CA SER A 78 1.06 -15.86 -13.40
C SER A 78 0.73 -16.80 -14.56
N PRO A 79 1.71 -17.16 -15.41
CA PRO A 79 1.51 -18.15 -16.48
C PRO A 79 1.43 -19.58 -15.92
N LEU A 80 1.57 -19.78 -14.61
CA LEU A 80 1.43 -21.10 -13.99
C LEU A 80 -0.04 -21.56 -14.03
N ASP A 81 -0.24 -22.80 -14.47
CA ASP A 81 -1.54 -23.43 -14.68
C ASP A 81 -1.69 -24.78 -13.97
N GLY A 82 -0.70 -25.19 -13.16
CA GLY A 82 -0.77 -26.43 -12.38
C GLY A 82 -1.97 -26.45 -11.43
N ILE A 83 -2.38 -25.29 -10.92
CA ILE A 83 -3.66 -25.05 -10.25
C ILE A 83 -4.57 -24.32 -11.25
N HIS A 84 -5.69 -24.95 -11.59
CA HIS A 84 -6.62 -24.49 -12.61
C HIS A 84 -8.08 -24.78 -12.21
N ARG A 85 -9.04 -24.29 -13.00
CA ARG A 85 -10.48 -24.32 -12.70
C ARG A 85 -11.01 -25.71 -12.33
N GLU A 86 -10.51 -26.76 -12.98
CA GLU A 86 -10.98 -28.13 -12.80
C GLU A 86 -10.41 -28.80 -11.54
N ASN A 87 -9.27 -28.35 -11.00
CA ASN A 87 -8.61 -28.97 -9.84
C ASN A 87 -8.50 -28.06 -8.61
N VAL A 88 -8.87 -26.77 -8.70
CA VAL A 88 -8.77 -25.83 -7.57
C VAL A 88 -9.57 -26.27 -6.34
N GLY A 89 -10.59 -27.12 -6.51
CA GLY A 89 -11.31 -27.74 -5.39
C GLY A 89 -10.44 -28.67 -4.52
N GLU A 90 -9.30 -29.13 -5.02
CA GLU A 90 -8.31 -29.93 -4.29
C GLU A 90 -7.23 -29.07 -3.60
N LEU A 91 -7.32 -27.74 -3.74
CA LEU A 91 -6.40 -26.82 -3.09
C LEU A 91 -6.59 -26.87 -1.58
N GLY A 92 -5.50 -27.13 -0.86
CA GLY A 92 -5.50 -27.25 0.59
C GLY A 92 -4.29 -26.59 1.21
N LEU A 93 -4.34 -26.41 2.53
CA LEU A 93 -3.28 -25.72 3.26
C LEU A 93 -2.02 -26.59 3.29
N ALA A 94 -0.90 -26.03 2.84
CA ALA A 94 0.41 -26.68 2.91
C ALA A 94 1.11 -26.41 4.24
N TRP A 95 1.12 -25.15 4.68
CA TRP A 95 1.69 -24.71 5.94
C TRP A 95 1.23 -23.29 6.29
N THR A 96 1.45 -22.90 7.55
CA THR A 96 1.30 -21.53 8.03
C THR A 96 2.49 -21.08 8.86
N LEU A 97 2.76 -19.78 8.88
CA LEU A 97 3.75 -19.17 9.77
C LEU A 97 3.15 -17.96 10.48
N ASP A 98 3.06 -18.00 11.81
CA ASP A 98 2.63 -16.88 12.66
C ASP A 98 3.77 -15.85 12.79
N LEU A 99 3.48 -14.58 12.46
CA LEU A 99 4.42 -13.45 12.54
C LEU A 99 4.29 -12.65 13.85
N GLY A 100 3.38 -13.04 14.74
CA GLY A 100 3.20 -12.50 16.09
C GLY A 100 2.58 -11.11 16.17
N THR A 101 2.27 -10.48 15.04
CA THR A 101 1.75 -9.11 14.98
C THR A 101 0.22 -9.07 14.98
N LYS A 102 -0.39 -7.98 15.45
CA LYS A 102 -1.84 -7.72 15.31
C LYS A 102 -2.15 -6.50 14.44
N ARG A 103 -1.14 -6.04 13.69
CA ARG A 103 -1.22 -4.84 12.85
C ARG A 103 -1.32 -5.22 11.38
N GLY A 104 -1.76 -4.29 10.55
CA GLY A 104 -2.03 -4.49 9.14
C GLY A 104 -0.81 -4.87 8.32
N ILE A 105 -0.93 -5.96 7.56
CA ILE A 105 0.06 -6.45 6.62
C ILE A 105 -0.42 -6.15 5.20
N GLN A 106 0.42 -5.47 4.43
CA GLN A 106 0.11 -5.03 3.06
C GLN A 106 1.12 -5.56 2.03
N THR A 107 2.04 -6.43 2.46
CA THR A 107 3.18 -6.88 1.66
C THR A 107 2.74 -7.68 0.44
N THR A 108 3.42 -7.46 -0.68
CA THR A 108 3.56 -8.53 -1.68
C THR A 108 4.85 -9.28 -1.38
N PRO A 109 4.80 -10.60 -1.10
CA PRO A 109 6.01 -11.39 -0.96
C PRO A 109 6.75 -11.52 -2.29
N LEU A 110 8.08 -11.52 -2.27
CA LEU A 110 8.92 -11.92 -3.39
C LEU A 110 9.42 -13.33 -3.14
N VAL A 111 9.44 -14.18 -4.17
CA VAL A 111 9.88 -15.58 -4.04
C VAL A 111 10.87 -15.92 -5.13
N VAL A 112 12.05 -16.40 -4.74
CA VAL A 112 13.09 -16.85 -5.66
C VAL A 112 13.62 -18.21 -5.21
N ASP A 113 13.48 -19.23 -6.06
CA ASP A 113 13.92 -20.61 -5.82
C ASP A 113 13.59 -21.15 -4.40
N GLY A 114 12.35 -20.91 -3.96
CA GLY A 114 11.84 -21.36 -2.68
C GLY A 114 12.30 -20.55 -1.46
N ILE A 115 12.85 -19.35 -1.66
CA ILE A 115 13.12 -18.37 -0.60
C ILE A 115 12.17 -17.20 -0.76
N MET A 116 11.38 -16.92 0.27
CA MET A 116 10.41 -15.83 0.30
C MET A 116 10.92 -14.66 1.14
N PHE A 117 10.82 -13.45 0.60
CA PHE A 117 11.07 -12.19 1.30
C PHE A 117 9.79 -11.38 1.40
N LEU A 118 9.47 -10.90 2.60
CA LEU A 118 8.28 -10.09 2.84
C LEU A 118 8.52 -9.05 3.94
N THR A 119 7.61 -8.08 4.02
CA THR A 119 7.62 -7.08 5.10
C THR A 119 6.40 -7.23 6.01
N GLY A 120 6.56 -6.94 7.29
CA GLY A 120 5.49 -6.82 8.26
C GLY A 120 5.29 -5.39 8.76
N PRO A 121 4.45 -5.23 9.78
CA PRO A 121 4.21 -3.96 10.44
C PRO A 121 5.51 -3.39 11.01
N TRP A 122 5.61 -2.05 11.08
CA TRP A 122 6.83 -1.36 11.50
C TRP A 122 8.04 -1.55 10.58
N SER A 123 7.81 -1.96 9.33
CA SER A 123 8.86 -2.19 8.32
C SER A 123 9.82 -3.33 8.65
N VAL A 124 9.41 -4.26 9.52
CA VAL A 124 10.17 -5.49 9.79
C VAL A 124 10.25 -6.33 8.52
N VAL A 125 11.41 -6.88 8.21
CA VAL A 125 11.64 -7.75 7.04
C VAL A 125 11.83 -9.20 7.50
N TYR A 126 11.25 -10.14 6.76
CA TYR A 126 11.36 -11.57 7.03
C TYR A 126 11.86 -12.30 5.79
N ALA A 127 12.73 -13.29 5.99
CA ALA A 127 13.05 -14.31 5.01
C ALA A 127 12.54 -15.68 5.47
N VAL A 128 11.88 -16.42 4.58
CA VAL A 128 11.21 -17.68 4.89
C VAL A 128 11.58 -18.72 3.83
N ASP A 129 11.93 -19.94 4.26
CA ASP A 129 12.00 -21.10 3.36
C ASP A 129 10.59 -21.65 3.16
N VAL A 130 10.05 -21.48 1.96
CA VAL A 130 8.65 -21.85 1.64
C VAL A 130 8.44 -23.35 1.46
N ARG A 131 9.50 -24.16 1.44
CA ARG A 131 9.38 -25.63 1.41
C ARG A 131 8.74 -26.17 2.68
N LYS A 132 9.01 -25.51 3.81
CA LYS A 132 8.58 -25.94 5.15
C LYS A 132 7.85 -24.86 5.94
N GLY A 133 7.81 -23.62 5.44
CA GLY A 133 7.24 -22.49 6.18
C GLY A 133 8.11 -22.07 7.37
N THR A 134 9.43 -22.19 7.25
CA THR A 134 10.36 -21.91 8.35
C THR A 134 11.03 -20.55 8.17
N LEU A 135 10.99 -19.73 9.22
CA LEU A 135 11.74 -18.48 9.28
C LEU A 135 13.24 -18.75 9.16
N ILE A 136 13.90 -18.04 8.25
CA ILE A 136 15.36 -18.06 8.07
C ILE A 136 15.98 -16.96 8.93
N TRP A 137 15.54 -15.72 8.73
CA TRP A 137 15.96 -14.55 9.51
C TRP A 137 14.85 -13.50 9.55
N GLN A 138 14.95 -12.60 10.52
CA GLN A 138 14.11 -11.43 10.68
C GLN A 138 15.01 -10.20 10.95
N TYR A 139 14.71 -9.09 10.28
CA TYR A 139 15.37 -7.80 10.50
C TYR A 139 14.34 -6.77 10.97
N ASP A 140 14.48 -6.27 12.20
CA ASP A 140 13.72 -5.11 12.70
C ASP A 140 14.58 -3.85 12.53
N PRO A 141 14.18 -2.88 11.68
CA PRO A 141 14.92 -1.63 11.49
C PRO A 141 14.92 -0.71 12.72
N GLY A 142 14.18 -1.03 13.78
CA GLY A 142 14.16 -0.25 15.02
C GLY A 142 13.36 1.04 14.92
N VAL A 143 12.32 1.09 14.07
CA VAL A 143 11.47 2.28 13.90
C VAL A 143 10.92 2.76 15.24
N TYR A 144 11.22 4.00 15.61
CA TYR A 144 10.70 4.59 16.85
C TYR A 144 9.16 4.61 16.83
N ARG A 145 8.51 3.96 17.79
CA ARG A 145 7.05 3.73 17.74
C ARG A 145 6.21 5.02 17.85
N GLY A 146 6.78 6.10 18.39
CA GLY A 146 6.12 7.42 18.45
C GLY A 146 5.88 8.07 17.08
N VAL A 147 6.58 7.61 16.02
CA VAL A 147 6.30 8.06 14.65
C VAL A 147 4.88 7.70 14.19
N GLY A 148 4.18 6.81 14.90
CA GLY A 148 2.77 6.51 14.65
C GLY A 148 1.85 7.74 14.56
N THR A 149 2.19 8.84 15.25
CA THR A 149 1.47 10.13 15.14
C THR A 149 1.59 10.80 13.76
N ARG A 150 2.64 10.45 13.01
CA ARG A 150 2.99 10.97 11.67
C ARG A 150 2.52 10.02 10.55
N LEU A 151 1.79 8.95 10.88
CA LEU A 151 1.31 7.96 9.92
C LEU A 151 -0.21 8.04 9.76
N CYS A 152 -0.67 8.50 8.59
CA CYS A 152 -2.11 8.63 8.31
C CYS A 152 -2.84 7.28 8.42
N CYS A 153 -2.18 6.22 7.98
CA CYS A 153 -2.89 5.09 7.39
C CYS A 153 -2.45 3.73 7.97
N GLY A 154 -1.92 3.72 9.19
CA GLY A 154 -1.42 2.51 9.87
C GLY A 154 0.09 2.36 9.73
N VAL A 155 0.63 1.30 10.34
CA VAL A 155 2.07 1.01 10.41
C VAL A 155 2.47 -0.06 9.39
N SER A 156 1.87 -0.01 8.22
CA SER A 156 1.98 -1.04 7.18
C SER A 156 3.13 -0.79 6.21
N ASN A 157 3.57 -1.85 5.55
CA ASN A 157 4.58 -1.83 4.49
C ASN A 157 4.12 -2.76 3.34
N ARG A 158 4.33 -2.33 2.08
CA ARG A 158 3.82 -3.01 0.88
C ARG A 158 4.79 -4.03 0.27
N GLY A 159 5.99 -4.17 0.82
CA GLY A 159 6.91 -5.24 0.45
C GLY A 159 8.31 -4.75 0.12
N PRO A 160 9.24 -5.68 -0.10
CA PRO A 160 10.61 -5.37 -0.44
C PRO A 160 10.82 -5.27 -1.96
N ALA A 161 12.04 -4.89 -2.36
CA ALA A 161 12.61 -5.20 -3.68
C ALA A 161 13.80 -6.17 -3.52
N LEU A 162 14.15 -6.90 -4.59
CA LEU A 162 15.27 -7.83 -4.62
C LEU A 162 16.19 -7.50 -5.79
N TYR A 163 17.50 -7.37 -5.55
CA TYR A 163 18.49 -7.16 -6.61
C TYR A 163 19.89 -7.57 -6.14
N LYS A 164 20.60 -8.33 -6.98
CA LYS A 164 22.02 -8.75 -6.80
C LYS A 164 22.40 -9.16 -5.37
N GLY A 165 21.58 -10.02 -4.76
CA GLY A 165 21.85 -10.56 -3.42
C GLY A 165 21.36 -9.69 -2.25
N ALA A 166 20.71 -8.56 -2.53
CA ALA A 166 20.20 -7.65 -1.52
C ALA A 166 18.67 -7.52 -1.56
N VAL A 167 18.09 -7.39 -0.37
CA VAL A 167 16.69 -7.04 -0.12
C VAL A 167 16.62 -5.56 0.25
N PHE A 168 15.78 -4.80 -0.43
CA PHE A 168 15.61 -3.36 -0.19
C PHE A 168 14.27 -3.08 0.46
N VAL A 169 14.27 -2.24 1.51
CA VAL A 169 13.06 -1.85 2.22
C VAL A 169 13.07 -0.34 2.51
N GLY A 170 11.92 0.30 2.26
CA GLY A 170 11.66 1.65 2.76
C GLY A 170 10.95 1.59 4.11
N THR A 171 11.40 2.39 5.09
CA THR A 171 10.89 2.34 6.46
C THR A 171 9.92 3.47 6.79
N LEU A 172 9.03 3.24 7.77
CA LEU A 172 8.06 4.24 8.22
C LEU A 172 8.68 5.55 8.74
N ASP A 173 9.94 5.51 9.19
CA ASP A 173 10.71 6.69 9.61
C ASP A 173 11.56 7.31 8.48
N GLY A 174 11.38 6.83 7.24
CA GLY A 174 11.90 7.48 6.03
C GLY A 174 13.28 7.01 5.56
N ARG A 175 13.81 5.93 6.12
CA ARG A 175 15.06 5.31 5.63
C ARG A 175 14.80 4.40 4.44
N LEU A 176 15.78 4.30 3.55
CA LEU A 176 15.92 3.20 2.60
C LEU A 176 17.08 2.34 3.07
N ILE A 177 16.86 1.04 3.18
CA ILE A 177 17.84 0.09 3.73
C ILE A 177 18.06 -1.04 2.73
N SER A 178 19.32 -1.36 2.47
CA SER A 178 19.75 -2.57 1.78
C SER A 178 20.18 -3.62 2.80
N ILE A 179 19.71 -4.84 2.65
CA ILE A 179 19.91 -5.95 3.57
C ILE A 179 20.44 -7.14 2.78
N ASP A 180 21.47 -7.83 3.28
CA ASP A 180 21.95 -9.08 2.72
C ASP A 180 20.85 -10.14 2.75
N ALA A 181 20.49 -10.68 1.58
CA ALA A 181 19.37 -11.59 1.45
C ALA A 181 19.56 -12.92 2.20
N ALA A 182 20.80 -13.32 2.48
CA ALA A 182 21.10 -14.62 3.06
C ALA A 182 21.07 -14.66 4.58
N ASP A 183 21.39 -13.54 5.25
CA ASP A 183 21.49 -13.50 6.70
C ASP A 183 20.79 -12.30 7.37
N GLY A 184 20.23 -11.37 6.59
CA GLY A 184 19.48 -10.25 7.14
C GLY A 184 20.35 -9.12 7.70
N THR A 185 21.67 -9.13 7.46
CA THR A 185 22.55 -8.05 7.89
C THR A 185 22.43 -6.82 6.98
N PRO A 186 22.41 -5.58 7.51
CA PRO A 186 22.32 -4.39 6.68
C PRO A 186 23.62 -4.17 5.89
N ASN A 187 23.52 -3.94 4.59
CA ASN A 187 24.63 -3.53 3.72
C ASN A 187 24.88 -2.02 3.83
N TRP A 188 23.80 -1.24 3.74
CA TRP A 188 23.79 0.22 3.87
C TRP A 188 22.40 0.72 4.26
N GLU A 189 22.34 1.92 4.84
CA GLU A 189 21.10 2.66 5.09
C GLU A 189 21.27 4.14 4.71
N VAL A 190 20.22 4.76 4.18
CA VAL A 190 20.18 6.21 3.91
C VAL A 190 18.87 6.81 4.39
N MET A 191 18.94 8.01 4.93
CA MET A 191 17.75 8.80 5.26
C MET A 191 17.25 9.53 4.01
N THR A 192 16.03 9.22 3.57
CA THR A 192 15.49 9.76 2.31
C THR A 192 14.66 11.03 2.51
N VAL A 193 14.16 11.25 3.73
CA VAL A 193 13.27 12.34 4.14
C VAL A 193 13.92 13.27 5.17
N ASP A 194 13.28 14.40 5.47
CA ASP A 194 13.62 15.17 6.67
C ASP A 194 13.16 14.39 7.93
N PRO A 195 14.06 13.96 8.84
CA PRO A 195 13.70 13.22 10.05
C PRO A 195 12.73 13.96 10.98
N GLU A 196 12.73 15.30 10.92
CA GLU A 196 11.80 16.14 11.69
C GLU A 196 10.47 16.37 10.96
N GLY A 197 10.40 15.97 9.69
CA GLY A 197 9.21 16.06 8.86
C GLY A 197 8.13 15.01 9.18
N TYR A 198 7.04 15.11 8.43
CA TYR A 198 5.90 14.18 8.50
C TYR A 198 5.88 13.15 7.36
N GLN A 199 6.99 13.04 6.64
CA GLN A 199 7.12 12.08 5.56
C GLN A 199 7.39 10.67 6.13
N SER A 200 6.87 9.66 5.46
CA SER A 200 7.05 8.25 5.82
C SER A 200 7.13 7.40 4.56
N ILE A 201 7.66 6.17 4.64
CA ILE A 201 7.65 5.24 3.51
C ILE A 201 6.79 4.03 3.86
N THR A 202 5.83 3.73 2.97
CA THR A 202 4.93 2.57 3.07
C THR A 202 4.93 1.71 1.81
N GLY A 203 5.25 2.29 0.65
CA GLY A 203 5.34 1.59 -0.62
C GLY A 203 6.57 0.68 -0.73
N ALA A 204 6.48 -0.30 -1.62
CA ALA A 204 7.62 -1.16 -1.95
C ALA A 204 8.58 -0.44 -2.91
N PRO A 205 9.91 -0.50 -2.69
CA PRO A 205 10.87 0.00 -3.67
C PRO A 205 10.77 -0.75 -5.01
N ARG A 206 11.17 -0.11 -6.11
CA ARG A 206 11.35 -0.77 -7.42
C ARG A 206 12.80 -0.68 -7.87
N ILE A 207 13.20 -1.54 -8.80
CA ILE A 207 14.54 -1.54 -9.37
C ILE A 207 14.45 -1.16 -10.85
N ALA A 208 15.20 -0.16 -11.29
CA ALA A 208 15.40 0.17 -12.70
C ALA A 208 16.90 0.30 -12.99
N ASN A 209 17.46 -0.60 -13.80
CA ASN A 209 18.86 -0.58 -14.23
C ASN A 209 19.87 -0.37 -13.08
N GLY A 210 19.76 -1.18 -12.03
CA GLY A 210 20.61 -1.08 -10.84
C GLY A 210 20.32 0.12 -9.91
N LEU A 211 19.25 0.87 -10.14
CA LEU A 211 18.78 1.93 -9.26
C LEU A 211 17.55 1.49 -8.45
N VAL A 212 17.59 1.74 -7.14
CA VAL A 212 16.49 1.52 -6.21
C VAL A 212 15.64 2.79 -6.15
N LEU A 213 14.42 2.69 -6.65
CA LEU A 213 13.42 3.75 -6.71
C LEU A 213 12.54 3.71 -5.48
N ILE A 214 12.40 4.85 -4.79
CA ILE A 214 11.49 4.97 -3.66
C ILE A 214 10.90 6.39 -3.55
N GLY A 215 9.61 6.46 -3.24
CA GLY A 215 8.92 7.70 -2.90
C GLY A 215 8.62 7.82 -1.42
N ASN A 216 7.68 8.67 -1.06
CA ASN A 216 7.22 8.87 0.32
C ASN A 216 5.71 9.12 0.36
N GLY A 217 5.12 9.00 1.55
CA GLY A 217 3.80 9.51 1.92
C GLY A 217 3.91 10.71 2.87
N GLY A 218 2.76 11.30 3.22
CA GLY A 218 2.70 12.42 4.17
C GLY A 218 1.83 13.59 3.72
N ALA A 219 1.16 13.53 2.57
CA ALA A 219 0.30 14.61 2.05
C ALA A 219 -0.88 14.97 3.00
N GLU A 220 -1.23 14.05 3.89
CA GLU A 220 -2.19 14.26 4.96
C GLU A 220 -1.70 15.23 6.06
N PHE A 221 -0.40 15.50 6.09
CA PHE A 221 0.28 16.42 7.01
C PHE A 221 0.90 17.56 6.22
N THR A 222 2.15 17.94 6.50
CA THR A 222 2.92 18.90 5.70
C THR A 222 4.04 18.14 4.99
N ALA A 223 3.87 17.86 3.70
CA ALA A 223 4.85 17.12 2.91
C ALA A 223 4.91 17.63 1.47
N ARG A 224 6.13 17.65 0.93
CA ARG A 224 6.39 17.86 -0.51
C ARG A 224 6.80 16.52 -1.12
N GLY A 225 6.07 16.08 -2.13
CA GLY A 225 6.29 14.80 -2.77
C GLY A 225 7.52 14.77 -3.68
N TYR A 226 8.14 13.60 -3.74
CA TYR A 226 9.21 13.27 -4.69
C TYR A 226 9.38 11.76 -4.83
N VAL A 227 10.08 11.34 -5.88
CA VAL A 227 10.69 10.01 -6.03
C VAL A 227 12.20 10.20 -6.13
N SER A 228 12.96 9.31 -5.48
CA SER A 228 14.42 9.28 -5.56
C SER A 228 14.89 7.93 -6.09
N ALA A 229 15.98 7.95 -6.84
CA ALA A 229 16.70 6.77 -7.27
C ALA A 229 18.07 6.72 -6.58
N TYR A 230 18.40 5.56 -6.02
CA TYR A 230 19.66 5.31 -5.33
C TYR A 230 20.42 4.16 -5.99
N HIS A 231 21.73 4.24 -6.10
CA HIS A 231 22.54 3.11 -6.55
C HIS A 231 22.36 1.91 -5.61
N ALA A 232 21.97 0.75 -6.16
CA ALA A 232 21.67 -0.43 -5.35
C ALA A 232 22.86 -0.92 -4.51
N ASP A 233 24.08 -0.77 -5.03
CA ASP A 233 25.29 -1.27 -4.38
C ASP A 233 25.76 -0.37 -3.22
N THR A 234 25.55 0.95 -3.31
CA THR A 234 26.16 1.93 -2.40
C THR A 234 25.16 2.76 -1.59
N GLY A 235 23.90 2.84 -2.03
CA GLY A 235 22.90 3.74 -1.46
C GLY A 235 23.12 5.21 -1.84
N GLU A 236 24.06 5.52 -2.75
CA GLU A 236 24.27 6.89 -3.22
C GLU A 236 23.08 7.39 -4.05
N LEU A 237 22.61 8.61 -3.78
CA LEU A 237 21.53 9.24 -4.53
C LEU A 237 21.98 9.51 -5.97
N ALA A 238 21.33 8.88 -6.94
CA ALA A 238 21.56 9.11 -8.36
C ALA A 238 20.78 10.34 -8.85
N TRP A 239 19.47 10.38 -8.58
CA TRP A 239 18.60 11.49 -8.94
C TRP A 239 17.38 11.59 -8.02
N ARG A 240 16.75 12.77 -8.03
CA ARG A 240 15.47 13.04 -7.34
C ARG A 240 14.54 13.87 -8.21
N PHE A 241 13.33 13.36 -8.41
CA PHE A 241 12.25 14.06 -9.10
C PHE A 241 11.21 14.56 -8.07
N TYR A 242 11.15 15.87 -7.84
CA TYR A 242 10.06 16.49 -7.08
C TYR A 242 8.77 16.55 -7.92
N THR A 243 7.64 16.17 -7.32
CA THR A 243 6.34 16.10 -8.02
C THR A 243 5.54 17.39 -7.95
N VAL A 244 5.93 18.34 -7.11
CA VAL A 244 5.32 19.68 -6.99
C VAL A 244 6.40 20.75 -6.80
N PRO A 245 6.18 21.98 -7.27
CA PRO A 245 7.14 23.07 -7.15
C PRO A 245 7.34 23.49 -5.69
N GLY A 246 8.57 23.87 -5.36
CA GLY A 246 8.92 24.49 -4.07
C GLY A 246 8.58 25.98 -4.04
N ASN A 247 9.24 26.72 -3.15
CA ASN A 247 9.16 28.17 -3.12
C ASN A 247 9.77 28.76 -4.42
N PRO A 248 8.98 29.46 -5.25
CA PRO A 248 9.46 29.99 -6.53
C PRO A 248 10.65 30.96 -6.42
N HIS A 249 10.85 31.56 -5.24
CA HIS A 249 11.97 32.47 -4.99
C HIS A 249 13.32 31.76 -4.83
N ASP A 250 13.33 30.45 -4.51
CA ASP A 250 14.55 29.67 -4.29
C ASP A 250 15.09 29.05 -5.59
N GLY A 251 14.35 29.19 -6.70
CA GLY A 251 14.59 28.50 -7.95
C GLY A 251 13.90 27.14 -8.01
N PHE A 252 14.21 26.36 -9.05
CA PHE A 252 13.59 25.06 -9.31
C PHE A 252 14.66 23.98 -9.47
N GLU A 253 14.46 22.83 -8.83
CA GLU A 253 15.41 21.72 -8.83
C GLU A 253 15.54 21.05 -10.21
N HIS A 254 14.46 21.07 -11.00
CA HIS A 254 14.44 20.61 -12.38
C HIS A 254 13.56 21.51 -13.24
N PRO A 255 13.82 21.62 -14.57
CA PRO A 255 13.30 22.70 -15.41
C PRO A 255 11.77 22.73 -15.53
N ASP A 256 11.13 21.56 -15.49
CA ASP A 256 9.68 21.43 -15.68
C ASP A 256 8.88 21.95 -14.48
N LEU A 257 9.46 22.03 -13.27
CA LEU A 257 8.80 22.70 -12.13
C LEU A 257 8.50 24.17 -12.38
N LYS A 258 9.22 24.84 -13.29
CA LYS A 258 8.87 26.21 -13.69
C LYS A 258 7.50 26.25 -14.39
N HIS A 259 7.22 25.26 -15.23
CA HIS A 259 5.92 25.10 -15.87
C HIS A 259 4.88 24.65 -14.86
N ALA A 260 5.23 23.71 -13.97
CA ALA A 260 4.34 23.29 -12.90
C ALA A 260 3.93 24.47 -12.02
N ALA A 261 4.86 25.30 -11.56
CA ALA A 261 4.63 26.47 -10.70
C ALA A 261 3.67 27.50 -11.30
N ALA A 262 3.60 27.63 -12.63
CA ALA A 262 2.64 28.51 -13.29
C ALA A 262 1.18 28.05 -13.10
N THR A 263 0.96 26.82 -12.65
CA THR A 263 -0.37 26.27 -12.35
C THR A 263 -0.77 26.38 -10.88
N TRP A 264 0.06 27.01 -10.04
CA TRP A 264 -0.17 27.23 -8.61
C TRP A 264 -0.25 28.72 -8.27
N THR A 265 -0.93 29.04 -7.18
CA THR A 265 -1.16 30.41 -6.69
C THR A 265 -0.99 30.47 -5.17
N GLY A 266 -0.68 31.65 -4.61
CA GLY A 266 -0.43 31.81 -3.18
C GLY A 266 0.88 31.17 -2.70
N SER A 267 0.91 30.71 -1.45
CA SER A 267 2.12 30.22 -0.76
C SER A 267 2.06 28.71 -0.45
N TRP A 268 1.74 27.88 -1.45
CA TRP A 268 1.53 26.44 -1.26
C TRP A 268 2.72 25.70 -0.62
N TRP A 269 3.94 26.19 -0.87
CA TRP A 269 5.18 25.59 -0.38
C TRP A 269 5.31 25.61 1.15
N GLU A 270 4.60 26.51 1.85
CA GLU A 270 4.61 26.56 3.32
C GLU A 270 4.04 25.29 3.96
N LEU A 271 3.14 24.60 3.25
CA LEU A 271 2.53 23.33 3.69
C LEU A 271 3.05 22.14 2.86
N GLY A 272 3.99 22.38 1.95
CA GLY A 272 4.62 21.38 1.09
C GLY A 272 3.91 21.09 -0.23
N GLY A 273 2.63 21.47 -0.38
CA GLY A 273 1.86 21.30 -1.61
C GLY A 273 1.34 19.88 -1.88
N GLY A 274 1.92 18.84 -1.26
CA GLY A 274 1.49 17.45 -1.38
C GLY A 274 2.20 16.71 -2.50
N GLY A 275 1.47 15.88 -3.26
CA GLY A 275 1.98 15.15 -4.42
C GLY A 275 2.86 13.96 -4.06
N THR A 276 2.72 13.41 -2.85
CA THR A 276 3.55 12.30 -2.37
C THR A 276 3.31 11.01 -3.19
N ALA A 277 4.39 10.39 -3.67
CA ALA A 277 4.35 9.16 -4.48
C ALA A 277 4.54 7.92 -3.59
N TRP A 278 3.48 7.54 -2.87
CA TRP A 278 3.57 6.60 -1.74
C TRP A 278 3.38 5.11 -2.09
N ASP A 279 3.10 4.77 -3.35
CA ASP A 279 2.81 3.39 -3.76
C ASP A 279 3.33 3.02 -5.16
N SER A 280 2.57 3.29 -6.22
CA SER A 280 2.94 2.81 -7.56
C SER A 280 4.07 3.62 -8.19
N ILE A 281 5.16 2.91 -8.46
CA ILE A 281 6.29 3.31 -9.30
C ILE A 281 6.50 2.12 -10.24
N ALA A 282 6.28 2.28 -11.53
CA ALA A 282 6.45 1.22 -12.53
C ALA A 282 7.63 1.56 -13.46
N TYR A 283 8.29 0.56 -14.03
CA TYR A 283 9.43 0.74 -14.93
C TYR A 283 9.18 0.00 -16.24
N ASP A 284 9.38 0.69 -17.36
CA ASP A 284 9.36 0.07 -18.69
C ASP A 284 10.80 0.00 -19.24
N PRO A 285 11.41 -1.20 -19.28
CA PRO A 285 12.77 -1.37 -19.78
C PRO A 285 12.91 -1.22 -21.30
N ASP A 286 11.81 -1.27 -22.05
CA ASP A 286 11.83 -1.13 -23.51
C ASP A 286 11.89 0.34 -23.91
N LEU A 287 11.23 1.21 -23.15
CA LEU A 287 11.23 2.66 -23.32
C LEU A 287 12.17 3.42 -22.36
N ASP A 288 12.90 2.67 -21.51
CA ASP A 288 13.83 3.13 -20.47
C ASP A 288 13.29 4.26 -19.58
N ARG A 289 12.09 4.05 -19.04
CA ARG A 289 11.38 5.09 -18.26
C ARG A 289 10.66 4.57 -17.05
N VAL A 290 10.55 5.44 -16.06
CA VAL A 290 9.81 5.20 -14.83
C VAL A 290 8.49 5.97 -14.88
N TYR A 291 7.38 5.28 -14.61
CA TYR A 291 6.07 5.89 -14.40
C TYR A 291 5.81 6.05 -12.90
N ILE A 292 5.51 7.27 -12.49
CA ILE A 292 5.28 7.66 -11.11
C ILE A 292 3.80 8.00 -10.94
N GLY A 293 3.12 7.31 -10.03
CA GLY A 293 1.79 7.70 -9.57
C GLY A 293 1.88 8.79 -8.51
N VAL A 294 1.33 9.98 -8.78
CA VAL A 294 1.45 11.17 -7.92
C VAL A 294 0.21 11.35 -7.04
N GLY A 295 0.43 11.67 -5.77
CA GLY A 295 -0.61 11.81 -4.76
C GLY A 295 -1.47 13.08 -4.83
N ASN A 296 -2.31 13.22 -3.82
CA ASN A 296 -3.22 14.33 -3.54
C ASN A 296 -2.48 15.59 -3.08
N GLY A 297 -3.18 16.73 -3.07
CA GLY A 297 -2.63 18.01 -2.64
C GLY A 297 -2.60 18.22 -1.13
N THR A 298 -1.68 19.07 -0.66
CA THR A 298 -1.58 19.51 0.73
C THR A 298 -1.71 21.03 0.86
N PRO A 299 -2.70 21.55 1.60
CA PRO A 299 -3.85 20.82 2.14
C PRO A 299 -4.74 20.29 1.02
N TRP A 300 -5.65 19.36 1.34
CA TRP A 300 -6.56 18.79 0.33
C TRP A 300 -7.37 19.90 -0.36
N ASN A 301 -7.91 20.86 0.40
CA ASN A 301 -8.75 21.91 -0.19
C ASN A 301 -7.96 22.89 -1.06
N ARG A 302 -8.32 22.94 -2.35
CA ARG A 302 -7.66 23.83 -3.31
C ARG A 302 -7.77 25.31 -2.94
N LEU A 303 -8.88 25.78 -2.39
CA LEU A 303 -9.03 27.20 -2.02
C LEU A 303 -8.07 27.65 -0.92
N ARG A 304 -7.53 26.71 -0.11
CA ARG A 304 -6.43 27.01 0.82
C ARG A 304 -5.07 26.81 0.18
N ARG A 305 -4.91 25.72 -0.59
CA ARG A 305 -3.65 25.34 -1.20
C ARG A 305 -3.21 26.28 -2.33
N SER A 306 -4.15 26.69 -3.17
CA SER A 306 -3.98 27.55 -4.34
C SER A 306 -5.24 28.41 -4.52
N PRO A 307 -5.35 29.55 -3.79
CA PRO A 307 -6.59 30.30 -3.62
C PRO A 307 -7.23 30.84 -4.89
N GLU A 308 -6.44 31.16 -5.92
CA GLU A 308 -6.93 31.67 -7.20
C GLU A 308 -7.21 30.54 -8.21
N GLY A 309 -7.05 29.27 -7.79
CA GLY A 309 -7.34 28.09 -8.60
C GLY A 309 -6.09 27.45 -9.19
N GLY A 310 -6.18 27.01 -10.43
CA GLY A 310 -5.10 26.29 -11.12
C GLY A 310 -5.19 24.76 -11.01
N ASP A 311 -4.46 24.11 -11.91
CA ASP A 311 -4.40 22.66 -12.05
C ASP A 311 -3.47 22.03 -11.01
N ASN A 312 -2.56 22.81 -10.42
CA ASN A 312 -1.63 22.39 -9.37
C ASN A 312 -0.78 21.17 -9.77
N LEU A 313 -0.03 21.29 -10.86
CA LEU A 313 0.82 20.21 -11.36
C LEU A 313 1.97 19.85 -10.38
N TYR A 314 2.33 18.58 -10.23
CA TYR A 314 1.81 17.38 -10.89
C TYR A 314 0.85 16.57 -10.00
N LEU A 315 0.08 17.20 -9.12
CA LEU A 315 -0.86 16.48 -8.26
C LEU A 315 -1.78 15.55 -9.06
N SER A 316 -2.12 14.39 -8.48
CA SER A 316 -3.05 13.42 -9.07
C SER A 316 -2.75 13.07 -10.53
N SER A 317 -1.47 12.81 -10.83
CA SER A 317 -0.98 12.56 -12.19
C SER A 317 -0.25 11.23 -12.29
N ILE A 318 -0.21 10.69 -13.51
CA ILE A 318 0.84 9.76 -13.94
C ILE A 318 1.94 10.61 -14.57
N VAL A 319 3.17 10.49 -14.08
CA VAL A 319 4.33 11.20 -14.63
C VAL A 319 5.34 10.18 -15.14
N ALA A 320 5.82 10.33 -16.37
CA ALA A 320 6.94 9.56 -16.89
C ALA A 320 8.23 10.38 -16.77
N VAL A 321 9.28 9.73 -16.25
CA VAL A 321 10.64 10.26 -16.20
C VAL A 321 11.62 9.27 -16.82
N ASP A 322 12.71 9.78 -17.35
CA ASP A 322 13.85 8.96 -17.78
C ASP A 322 14.40 8.15 -16.60
N ALA A 323 14.60 6.84 -16.78
CA ALA A 323 14.95 5.95 -15.68
C ALA A 323 16.36 6.21 -15.11
N GLY A 324 17.31 6.61 -15.96
CA GLY A 324 18.70 6.82 -15.57
C GLY A 324 18.97 8.20 -14.95
N THR A 325 18.21 9.22 -15.35
CA THR A 325 18.47 10.62 -14.99
C THR A 325 17.37 11.28 -14.17
N GLY A 326 16.15 10.74 -14.20
CA GLY A 326 14.97 11.35 -13.58
C GLY A 326 14.46 12.58 -14.32
N GLU A 327 14.92 12.85 -15.55
CA GLU A 327 14.41 13.95 -16.37
C GLU A 327 12.95 13.72 -16.75
N TYR A 328 12.13 14.77 -16.64
CA TYR A 328 10.73 14.75 -17.04
C TYR A 328 10.55 14.42 -18.53
N LEU A 329 9.62 13.51 -18.84
CA LEU A 329 9.25 13.16 -20.22
C LEU A 329 7.84 13.64 -20.56
N TRP A 330 6.83 13.16 -19.83
CA TRP A 330 5.43 13.52 -20.02
C TRP A 330 4.63 13.34 -18.72
N HIS A 331 3.43 13.91 -18.67
CA HIS A 331 2.45 13.60 -17.62
C HIS A 331 1.03 13.54 -18.16
N PHE A 332 0.17 12.81 -17.46
CA PHE A 332 -1.28 12.85 -17.61
C PHE A 332 -1.92 13.10 -16.24
N GLN A 333 -2.65 14.21 -16.10
CA GLN A 333 -3.28 14.59 -14.84
C GLN A 333 -4.71 14.06 -14.75
N THR A 334 -4.92 13.06 -13.89
CA THR A 334 -6.22 12.38 -13.70
C THR A 334 -7.23 13.28 -12.98
N THR A 335 -6.77 14.17 -12.08
CA THR A 335 -7.65 15.04 -11.28
C THR A 335 -7.08 16.46 -11.17
N PRO A 336 -7.27 17.32 -12.18
CA PRO A 336 -6.77 18.69 -12.16
C PRO A 336 -7.31 19.51 -10.98
N GLY A 337 -6.40 20.14 -10.24
CA GLY A 337 -6.75 20.92 -9.05
C GLY A 337 -7.44 20.07 -7.98
N ASP A 338 -6.96 18.84 -7.75
CA ASP A 338 -7.46 17.90 -6.75
C ASP A 338 -7.90 18.59 -5.46
N THR A 339 -9.12 18.30 -5.01
CA THR A 339 -9.62 18.78 -3.74
C THR A 339 -10.29 17.68 -2.92
N TRP A 340 -10.12 16.41 -3.26
CA TRP A 340 -10.93 15.32 -2.71
C TRP A 340 -10.11 14.23 -2.03
N ASP A 341 -8.80 14.42 -1.92
CA ASP A 341 -7.85 13.34 -1.63
C ASP A 341 -7.86 12.28 -2.74
N TYR A 342 -7.94 12.72 -4.00
CA TYR A 342 -7.84 11.83 -5.14
C TYR A 342 -6.39 11.70 -5.58
N THR A 343 -5.72 10.69 -5.04
CA THR A 343 -4.40 10.26 -5.51
C THR A 343 -4.49 9.57 -6.87
N ALA A 344 -3.39 9.60 -7.62
CA ALA A 344 -3.12 8.73 -8.77
C ALA A 344 -1.92 7.80 -8.48
N THR A 345 -1.79 7.39 -7.23
CA THR A 345 -0.73 6.51 -6.71
C THR A 345 -1.09 5.03 -6.82
N GLN A 346 -2.31 4.74 -7.25
CA GLN A 346 -2.84 3.39 -7.44
C GLN A 346 -2.02 2.63 -8.47
N HIS A 347 -2.12 1.31 -8.41
CA HIS A 347 -1.39 0.38 -9.28
C HIS A 347 -1.41 0.82 -10.75
N ILE A 348 -0.23 1.06 -11.31
CA ILE A 348 0.01 1.35 -12.73
C ILE A 348 0.45 0.04 -13.38
N MET A 349 -0.27 -0.39 -14.42
CA MET A 349 0.10 -1.58 -15.21
C MET A 349 0.44 -1.17 -16.63
N ARG A 350 1.42 -1.85 -17.23
CA ARG A 350 1.69 -1.80 -18.66
C ARG A 350 1.06 -3.02 -19.33
N ALA A 351 0.40 -2.81 -20.47
CA ALA A 351 -0.07 -3.90 -21.31
C ALA A 351 0.14 -3.55 -22.79
N ASP A 352 0.16 -4.58 -23.63
CA ASP A 352 0.06 -4.39 -25.08
C ASP A 352 -1.40 -4.71 -25.47
N LEU A 353 -2.18 -3.70 -25.87
CA LEU A 353 -3.60 -3.85 -26.22
C LEU A 353 -3.79 -3.75 -27.74
N GLY A 354 -4.60 -4.64 -28.32
CA GLY A 354 -4.93 -4.65 -29.76
C GLY A 354 -5.27 -6.05 -30.29
N VAL A 355 -5.59 -6.14 -31.59
CA VAL A 355 -5.80 -7.41 -32.31
C VAL A 355 -4.62 -7.62 -33.25
N GLU A 356 -3.97 -8.79 -33.19
CA GLU A 356 -2.92 -9.31 -34.09
C GLU A 356 -2.27 -8.29 -35.07
N GLY A 357 -1.08 -7.79 -34.71
CA GLY A 357 -0.18 -7.03 -35.61
C GLY A 357 -0.06 -5.53 -35.34
N ASP A 358 -1.07 -4.92 -34.70
CA ASP A 358 -1.13 -3.48 -34.37
C ASP A 358 -1.24 -3.23 -32.84
N ALA A 359 -0.60 -4.08 -32.01
CA ALA A 359 -0.66 -3.96 -30.55
C ALA A 359 0.02 -2.67 -30.07
N GLU A 360 -0.72 -1.84 -29.33
CA GLU A 360 -0.23 -0.59 -28.74
C GLU A 360 0.23 -0.84 -27.30
N SER A 361 1.44 -0.39 -26.96
CA SER A 361 1.93 -0.38 -25.57
C SER A 361 1.23 0.73 -24.80
N VAL A 362 0.44 0.34 -23.79
CA VAL A 362 -0.38 1.26 -23.00
C VAL A 362 -0.06 1.19 -21.52
N ILE A 363 -0.42 2.26 -20.83
CA ILE A 363 -0.47 2.36 -19.39
C ILE A 363 -1.93 2.40 -18.94
N MET A 364 -2.26 1.55 -17.98
CA MET A 364 -3.61 1.43 -17.41
C MET A 364 -3.61 1.79 -15.93
N GLN A 365 -4.59 2.58 -15.50
CA GLN A 365 -4.77 2.90 -14.08
C GLN A 365 -6.23 3.07 -13.67
N ALA A 366 -6.58 2.55 -12.49
CA ALA A 366 -7.84 2.83 -11.78
C ALA A 366 -7.56 3.66 -10.50
N PRO A 367 -7.34 4.99 -10.61
CA PRO A 367 -7.09 5.85 -9.45
C PRO A 367 -8.32 6.06 -8.57
N LYS A 368 -8.13 6.76 -7.43
CA LYS A 368 -9.22 7.01 -6.47
C LYS A 368 -10.44 7.70 -7.06
N ASN A 369 -10.28 8.48 -8.13
CA ASN A 369 -11.33 9.33 -8.67
C ASN A 369 -12.48 8.57 -9.36
N GLY A 370 -12.33 7.26 -9.57
CA GLY A 370 -13.39 6.37 -10.08
C GLY A 370 -13.44 6.20 -11.60
N PHE A 371 -12.52 6.82 -12.35
CA PHE A 371 -12.32 6.55 -13.78
C PHE A 371 -11.21 5.53 -13.99
N PHE A 372 -11.38 4.67 -14.99
CA PHE A 372 -10.33 3.79 -15.51
C PHE A 372 -9.69 4.46 -16.71
N TYR A 373 -8.37 4.62 -16.73
CA TYR A 373 -7.64 5.32 -17.80
C TYR A 373 -6.78 4.34 -18.59
N VAL A 374 -6.76 4.51 -19.92
CA VAL A 374 -5.81 3.90 -20.84
C VAL A 374 -5.05 5.02 -21.56
N LEU A 375 -3.74 5.01 -21.43
CA LEU A 375 -2.83 6.00 -22.03
C LEU A 375 -1.80 5.30 -22.91
N ASP A 376 -1.33 5.97 -23.94
CA ASP A 376 -0.14 5.55 -24.69
C ASP A 376 1.09 5.55 -23.76
N GLY A 377 1.85 4.47 -23.71
CA GLY A 377 3.01 4.35 -22.81
C GLY A 377 4.20 5.23 -23.20
N GLU A 378 4.34 5.55 -24.49
CA GLU A 378 5.47 6.35 -24.99
C GLU A 378 5.23 7.86 -24.83
N THR A 379 4.00 8.31 -24.97
CA THR A 379 3.67 9.74 -25.09
C THR A 379 2.76 10.23 -23.97
N GLY A 380 2.13 9.34 -23.21
CA GLY A 380 1.11 9.68 -22.23
C GLY A 380 -0.20 10.16 -22.85
N ALA A 381 -0.36 10.02 -24.17
CA ALA A 381 -1.56 10.45 -24.87
C ALA A 381 -2.78 9.67 -24.39
N PHE A 382 -3.87 10.38 -24.09
CA PHE A 382 -5.13 9.76 -23.70
C PHE A 382 -5.70 8.90 -24.84
N ARG A 383 -6.01 7.63 -24.56
CA ARG A 383 -6.67 6.72 -25.50
C ARG A 383 -8.13 6.52 -25.18
N SER A 384 -8.42 6.18 -23.93
CA SER A 384 -9.78 5.98 -23.47
C SER A 384 -9.88 6.07 -21.95
N GLY A 385 -11.11 6.31 -21.49
CA GLY A 385 -11.42 6.16 -20.08
C GLY A 385 -12.91 6.28 -19.80
N ALA A 386 -13.38 5.53 -18.80
CA ALA A 386 -14.76 5.57 -18.35
C ALA A 386 -14.86 5.31 -16.84
N ALA A 387 -16.00 5.66 -16.27
CA ALA A 387 -16.25 5.43 -14.85
C ALA A 387 -16.41 3.94 -14.54
N PHE A 388 -15.65 3.42 -13.57
CA PHE A 388 -15.79 2.04 -13.06
C PHE A 388 -16.54 1.98 -11.71
N ALA A 389 -16.68 3.12 -11.04
CA ALA A 389 -17.38 3.29 -9.77
C ALA A 389 -18.41 4.43 -9.84
N TYR A 390 -19.38 4.46 -8.91
CA TYR A 390 -20.25 5.61 -8.78
C TYR A 390 -19.45 6.87 -8.43
N MET A 391 -19.76 7.96 -9.11
CA MET A 391 -19.12 9.26 -8.89
C MET A 391 -20.15 10.39 -9.02
N ASN A 392 -19.98 11.43 -8.21
CA ASN A 392 -20.79 12.63 -8.29
C ASN A 392 -19.96 13.92 -8.40
N TRP A 393 -18.62 13.81 -8.42
CA TRP A 393 -17.72 14.94 -8.59
C TRP A 393 -17.54 15.36 -10.06
N ALA A 394 -17.72 14.42 -11.00
CA ALA A 394 -17.62 14.63 -12.44
C ALA A 394 -18.77 13.91 -13.18
N THR A 395 -19.06 14.36 -14.39
CA THR A 395 -20.10 13.77 -15.27
C THR A 395 -19.54 12.88 -16.38
N GLY A 396 -18.22 12.95 -16.61
CA GLY A 396 -17.51 12.21 -17.65
C GLY A 396 -16.12 12.80 -17.89
N LEU A 397 -15.49 12.38 -18.98
CA LEU A 397 -14.22 12.92 -19.48
C LEU A 397 -14.47 13.65 -20.81
N ASP A 398 -13.71 14.71 -21.08
CA ASP A 398 -13.67 15.34 -22.39
C ASP A 398 -12.81 14.53 -23.40
N ALA A 399 -12.68 15.05 -24.62
CA ALA A 399 -11.93 14.37 -25.69
C ALA A 399 -10.43 14.17 -25.40
N ASN A 400 -9.87 14.89 -24.43
CA ASN A 400 -8.47 14.77 -24.00
C ASN A 400 -8.32 14.00 -22.68
N GLY A 401 -9.41 13.43 -22.15
CA GLY A 401 -9.40 12.73 -20.87
C GLY A 401 -9.48 13.65 -19.66
N ARG A 402 -9.78 14.94 -19.82
CA ARG A 402 -9.95 15.86 -18.69
C ARG A 402 -11.35 15.68 -18.08
N PRO A 403 -11.48 15.52 -16.75
CA PRO A 403 -12.77 15.40 -16.09
C PRO A 403 -13.67 16.63 -16.28
N ILE A 404 -14.94 16.38 -16.59
CA ILE A 404 -16.00 17.41 -16.65
C ILE A 404 -16.67 17.48 -15.28
N GLU A 405 -16.18 18.40 -14.45
CA GLU A 405 -16.64 18.56 -13.06
C GLU A 405 -18.14 18.92 -12.98
N ARG A 406 -18.80 18.35 -11.97
CA ARG A 406 -20.19 18.69 -11.63
C ARG A 406 -20.20 19.97 -10.78
N GLU A 407 -21.17 20.83 -11.02
CA GLU A 407 -21.42 22.00 -10.17
C GLU A 407 -21.58 21.58 -8.70
N GLY A 408 -20.92 22.31 -7.79
CA GLY A 408 -20.94 22.03 -6.36
C GLY A 408 -19.95 20.97 -5.87
N ALA A 409 -19.30 20.21 -6.76
CA ALA A 409 -18.35 19.16 -6.38
C ALA A 409 -17.16 19.67 -5.54
N ARG A 410 -16.78 20.94 -5.69
CA ARG A 410 -15.70 21.60 -4.94
C ARG A 410 -16.08 22.14 -3.56
N TYR A 411 -17.37 22.05 -3.18
CA TYR A 411 -17.88 22.32 -1.83
C TYR A 411 -17.46 23.69 -1.22
N GLU A 412 -17.41 24.73 -2.05
CA GLU A 412 -16.83 26.06 -1.75
C GLU A 412 -17.76 26.98 -0.93
N ASP A 413 -19.00 26.56 -0.67
CA ASP A 413 -20.07 27.36 -0.06
C ASP A 413 -20.16 27.28 1.47
N GLY A 414 -19.21 26.59 2.12
CA GLY A 414 -19.16 26.45 3.57
C GLY A 414 -20.04 25.34 4.16
N ARG A 415 -20.88 24.69 3.35
CA ARG A 415 -21.73 23.55 3.76
C ARG A 415 -20.95 22.23 3.65
N LYS A 416 -21.50 21.16 4.22
CA LYS A 416 -20.97 19.81 3.99
C LYS A 416 -21.61 19.21 2.75
N HIS A 417 -20.79 18.69 1.85
CA HIS A 417 -21.23 18.03 0.63
C HIS A 417 -20.88 16.55 0.69
N ARG A 418 -21.82 15.72 0.24
CA ARG A 418 -21.59 14.30 0.05
C ARG A 418 -20.88 14.08 -1.28
N ILE A 419 -19.65 13.56 -1.25
CA ILE A 419 -18.82 13.36 -2.45
C ILE A 419 -18.44 11.90 -2.60
N ALA A 420 -18.64 11.37 -3.80
CA ALA A 420 -18.27 10.04 -4.24
C ALA A 420 -17.37 10.12 -5.49
N PRO A 421 -16.28 9.34 -5.56
CA PRO A 421 -15.78 8.48 -4.48
C PRO A 421 -15.36 9.27 -3.23
N SER A 422 -15.35 8.64 -2.06
CA SER A 422 -14.82 9.25 -0.84
C SER A 422 -13.29 9.48 -0.93
N PRO A 423 -12.62 10.08 0.08
CA PRO A 423 -11.15 10.05 0.19
C PRO A 423 -10.51 8.65 0.12
N HIS A 424 -11.29 7.59 0.40
CA HIS A 424 -10.84 6.22 0.19
C HIS A 424 -10.72 5.87 -1.30
N GLY A 425 -11.47 6.54 -2.17
CA GLY A 425 -11.46 6.34 -3.60
C GLY A 425 -12.39 5.22 -4.07
N GLY A 426 -12.61 5.17 -5.39
CA GLY A 426 -13.24 4.05 -6.07
C GLY A 426 -12.33 2.82 -6.12
N HIS A 427 -11.02 3.03 -6.02
CA HIS A 427 -9.99 2.00 -5.86
C HIS A 427 -8.81 2.63 -5.09
N ASN A 428 -8.19 1.89 -4.18
CA ASN A 428 -7.08 2.37 -3.33
C ASN A 428 -5.79 1.58 -3.62
N TRP A 429 -4.90 1.39 -2.64
CA TRP A 429 -3.58 0.78 -2.85
C TRP A 429 -3.61 -0.71 -3.22
N GLN A 430 -4.72 -1.42 -2.98
CA GLN A 430 -4.81 -2.86 -3.18
C GLN A 430 -4.61 -3.22 -4.65
N PRO A 431 -3.60 -4.01 -5.01
CA PRO A 431 -3.29 -4.20 -6.42
C PRO A 431 -4.39 -4.87 -7.22
N MET A 432 -4.69 -4.28 -8.39
CA MET A 432 -5.43 -4.92 -9.49
C MET A 432 -4.56 -5.96 -10.21
N SER A 433 -5.16 -6.77 -11.10
CA SER A 433 -4.42 -7.70 -11.97
C SER A 433 -4.99 -7.70 -13.38
N TYR A 434 -4.14 -7.84 -14.40
CA TYR A 434 -4.53 -7.95 -15.80
C TYR A 434 -4.31 -9.38 -16.30
N ASN A 435 -5.33 -10.02 -16.88
CA ASN A 435 -5.18 -11.35 -17.48
C ASN A 435 -5.18 -11.25 -19.01
N PRO A 436 -4.07 -11.55 -19.70
CA PRO A 436 -3.97 -11.46 -21.15
C PRO A 436 -4.85 -12.46 -21.92
N GLU A 437 -5.31 -13.56 -21.29
CA GLU A 437 -6.18 -14.54 -21.94
C GLU A 437 -7.65 -14.09 -22.00
N THR A 438 -8.08 -13.28 -21.03
CA THR A 438 -9.41 -12.64 -21.05
C THR A 438 -9.34 -11.26 -21.68
N GLY A 439 -8.17 -10.61 -21.63
CA GLY A 439 -7.99 -9.21 -21.96
C GLY A 439 -8.59 -8.28 -20.91
N TRP A 440 -8.90 -8.76 -19.70
CA TRP A 440 -9.61 -7.99 -18.67
C TRP A 440 -8.71 -7.63 -17.49
N VAL A 441 -9.02 -6.51 -16.86
CA VAL A 441 -8.44 -6.05 -15.60
C VAL A 441 -9.43 -6.34 -14.47
N TYR A 442 -8.95 -7.00 -13.42
CA TYR A 442 -9.72 -7.24 -12.20
C TYR A 442 -9.38 -6.17 -11.16
N ILE A 443 -10.39 -5.53 -10.58
CA ILE A 443 -10.22 -4.33 -9.73
C ILE A 443 -10.93 -4.53 -8.38
N PRO A 444 -10.24 -4.37 -7.24
CA PRO A 444 -10.85 -4.21 -5.92
C PRO A 444 -11.49 -2.82 -5.78
N ALA A 445 -12.69 -2.66 -6.35
CA ALA A 445 -13.42 -1.40 -6.33
C ALA A 445 -14.20 -1.19 -5.01
N VAL A 446 -14.50 0.08 -4.72
CA VAL A 446 -15.18 0.53 -3.51
C VAL A 446 -16.33 1.46 -3.86
N GLU A 447 -17.46 1.25 -3.20
CA GLU A 447 -18.60 2.14 -3.22
C GLU A 447 -18.75 2.79 -1.83
N GLN A 448 -18.31 4.04 -1.72
CA GLN A 448 -18.39 4.81 -0.50
C GLN A 448 -18.56 6.30 -0.82
N ILE A 449 -19.48 6.95 -0.09
CA ILE A 449 -19.65 8.40 -0.14
C ILE A 449 -18.99 9.05 1.08
N GLY A 450 -18.09 9.99 0.83
CA GLY A 450 -17.46 10.83 1.85
C GLY A 450 -18.31 12.07 2.11
N SER A 451 -18.01 12.80 3.18
CA SER A 451 -18.62 14.10 3.43
C SER A 451 -17.55 15.14 3.71
N LEU A 452 -17.48 16.13 2.84
CA LEU A 452 -16.41 17.11 2.73
C LEU A 452 -16.97 18.51 2.93
N ARG A 453 -16.20 19.38 3.56
CA ARG A 453 -16.57 20.77 3.83
C ARG A 453 -15.35 21.67 3.73
N TYR A 454 -15.56 22.88 3.26
CA TYR A 454 -14.62 23.97 3.46
C TYR A 454 -15.06 24.84 4.62
N ASP A 455 -14.20 25.05 5.61
CA ASP A 455 -14.42 26.08 6.62
C ASP A 455 -13.43 27.24 6.38
N ARG A 456 -13.95 28.39 5.97
CA ARG A 456 -13.15 29.58 5.68
C ARG A 456 -12.64 30.26 6.96
N ASP A 457 -13.34 30.09 8.07
CA ASP A 457 -13.15 30.89 9.27
C ASP A 457 -12.27 30.19 10.33
N VAL A 458 -11.82 28.95 10.07
CA VAL A 458 -10.88 28.23 10.95
C VAL A 458 -9.48 28.87 10.83
N PRO A 459 -8.96 29.51 11.90
CA PRO A 459 -7.66 30.17 11.88
C PRO A 459 -6.53 29.17 11.69
N ASP A 460 -5.45 29.62 11.03
CA ASP A 460 -4.21 28.86 10.78
C ASP A 460 -3.46 28.42 12.06
N ARG A 461 -4.00 28.74 13.25
CA ARG A 461 -3.46 28.31 14.55
C ARG A 461 -3.58 26.79 14.78
N SER A 462 -4.27 26.07 13.90
CA SER A 462 -4.33 24.59 13.90
C SER A 462 -3.01 23.91 13.50
N ARG A 463 -2.02 24.66 12.97
CA ARG A 463 -0.67 24.14 12.61
C ARG A 463 0.03 23.37 13.74
N ARG A 464 -0.36 23.55 15.01
CA ARG A 464 0.24 22.88 16.18
C ARG A 464 -0.69 21.92 16.95
N ARG A 465 -1.98 21.82 16.61
CA ARG A 465 -2.98 21.22 17.51
C ARG A 465 -3.74 20.00 17.00
N VAL A 466 -3.58 19.55 15.75
CA VAL A 466 -4.36 18.42 15.23
C VAL A 466 -3.45 17.27 14.82
N ASN A 467 -3.58 16.13 15.49
CA ASN A 467 -2.87 14.89 15.15
C ASN A 467 -3.71 14.04 14.20
N GLY A 468 -3.05 13.21 13.37
CA GLY A 468 -3.70 12.10 12.65
C GLY A 468 -3.85 12.23 11.14
N GLY A 469 -3.29 13.28 10.52
CA GLY A 469 -3.18 13.36 9.07
C GLY A 469 -4.50 13.73 8.37
N ASN A 470 -4.91 14.98 8.50
CA ASN A 470 -6.20 15.50 7.98
C ASN A 470 -6.09 16.26 6.65
N GLY A 471 -5.04 16.02 5.85
CA GLY A 471 -4.70 16.90 4.72
C GLY A 471 -4.45 18.34 5.18
N ALA A 472 -3.81 18.49 6.35
CA ALA A 472 -3.37 19.67 7.10
C ALA A 472 -4.21 20.96 7.21
N THR A 473 -5.41 21.13 6.63
CA THR A 473 -6.37 22.18 7.08
C THR A 473 -7.83 21.92 6.72
N ASN A 474 -8.21 20.73 6.24
CA ASN A 474 -9.62 20.37 6.31
C ASN A 474 -9.94 20.14 7.78
N ALA A 475 -10.56 21.14 8.42
CA ALA A 475 -11.44 20.87 9.54
C ALA A 475 -12.32 19.72 9.07
N ASN A 476 -12.01 18.52 9.56
CA ASN A 476 -12.84 17.38 9.28
C ASN A 476 -14.28 17.80 9.58
N ASN A 477 -15.19 17.10 8.95
CA ASN A 477 -16.60 17.04 9.25
C ASN A 477 -16.89 16.57 10.71
N LEU A 478 -16.17 17.11 11.70
CA LEU A 478 -16.29 16.86 13.13
C LEU A 478 -17.38 17.73 13.73
N SER A 479 -17.73 18.87 13.10
CA SER A 479 -18.79 19.75 13.56
C SER A 479 -20.15 19.10 13.35
N LEU A 480 -20.65 18.32 14.30
CA LEU A 480 -21.88 17.55 14.19
C LEU A 480 -23.12 18.40 13.89
N TYR A 481 -23.10 19.68 14.23
CA TYR A 481 -24.21 20.62 14.10
C TYR A 481 -24.28 21.36 12.75
N VAL A 482 -23.30 21.17 11.86
CA VAL A 482 -23.28 21.82 10.53
C VAL A 482 -24.11 21.00 9.54
N GLU A 483 -24.99 21.69 8.81
CA GLU A 483 -25.89 21.12 7.81
C GLU A 483 -25.14 20.42 6.68
N GLU A 484 -25.69 19.29 6.24
CA GLU A 484 -25.17 18.47 5.15
C GLU A 484 -26.12 18.52 3.95
N VAL A 485 -25.58 18.89 2.80
CA VAL A 485 -26.28 18.90 1.52
C VAL A 485 -26.61 17.44 1.16
N PRO A 486 -27.89 17.09 1.01
CA PRO A 486 -28.27 15.73 0.65
C PRO A 486 -27.82 15.41 -0.78
N GLU A 487 -27.32 14.19 -1.00
CA GLU A 487 -27.21 13.63 -2.34
C GLU A 487 -28.54 12.97 -2.68
N LEU A 488 -29.14 13.38 -3.79
CA LEU A 488 -30.48 12.99 -4.22
C LEU A 488 -30.46 11.94 -5.33
N ASP A 489 -29.29 11.66 -5.93
CA ASP A 489 -29.16 10.56 -6.88
C ASP A 489 -29.47 9.22 -6.19
N PRO A 490 -30.49 8.46 -6.64
CA PRO A 490 -30.85 7.19 -6.03
C PRO A 490 -29.77 6.11 -6.19
N ARG A 491 -28.80 6.29 -7.09
CA ARG A 491 -27.65 5.40 -7.29
C ARG A 491 -26.54 5.63 -6.27
N ALA A 492 -26.54 6.78 -5.59
CA ALA A 492 -25.50 7.11 -4.63
C ALA A 492 -25.47 6.11 -3.46
N PRO A 493 -24.28 5.72 -2.98
CA PRO A 493 -24.16 5.02 -1.71
C PRO A 493 -24.88 5.79 -0.60
N LYS A 494 -25.71 5.10 0.18
CA LYS A 494 -26.44 5.75 1.27
C LYS A 494 -25.49 6.17 2.39
N PRO A 495 -25.86 7.18 3.19
CA PRO A 495 -25.05 7.62 4.32
C PRO A 495 -24.73 6.45 5.27
N GLY A 496 -23.45 6.29 5.62
CA GLY A 496 -22.99 5.20 6.50
C GLY A 496 -22.92 3.81 5.84
N GLN A 497 -23.29 3.67 4.57
CA GLN A 497 -23.08 2.45 3.81
C GLN A 497 -21.78 2.54 3.01
N ALA A 498 -20.96 1.51 3.13
CA ALA A 498 -19.77 1.30 2.30
C ALA A 498 -19.68 -0.19 1.99
N TYR A 499 -19.46 -0.54 0.73
CA TYR A 499 -19.32 -1.93 0.31
C TYR A 499 -18.24 -2.07 -0.77
N GLY A 500 -17.71 -3.27 -0.90
CA GLY A 500 -16.68 -3.59 -1.89
C GLY A 500 -17.31 -4.17 -3.14
N ARG A 501 -16.64 -4.00 -4.27
CA ARG A 501 -16.98 -4.61 -5.55
C ARG A 501 -15.70 -5.18 -6.15
N LEU A 502 -15.60 -6.49 -6.28
CA LEU A 502 -14.61 -7.08 -7.17
C LEU A 502 -15.21 -7.03 -8.58
N ILE A 503 -14.58 -6.29 -9.49
CA ILE A 503 -15.07 -6.14 -10.87
C ILE A 503 -14.06 -6.69 -11.87
N ALA A 504 -14.57 -7.27 -12.96
CA ALA A 504 -13.80 -7.48 -14.19
C ALA A 504 -14.13 -6.37 -15.19
N TRP A 505 -13.11 -5.63 -15.59
CA TRP A 505 -13.18 -4.48 -16.48
C TRP A 505 -12.46 -4.79 -17.79
N ASP A 506 -13.13 -4.56 -18.90
CA ASP A 506 -12.51 -4.63 -20.23
C ASP A 506 -11.90 -3.25 -20.56
N PRO A 507 -10.56 -3.13 -20.60
CA PRO A 507 -9.89 -1.85 -20.83
C PRO A 507 -10.05 -1.34 -22.28
N VAL A 508 -10.33 -2.24 -23.23
CA VAL A 508 -10.52 -1.87 -24.65
C VAL A 508 -11.94 -1.37 -24.87
N ALA A 509 -12.94 -2.11 -24.39
CA ALA A 509 -14.34 -1.73 -24.52
C ALA A 509 -14.76 -0.65 -23.50
N GLN A 510 -14.00 -0.47 -22.42
CA GLN A 510 -14.36 0.37 -21.26
C GLN A 510 -15.68 -0.08 -20.62
N GLU A 511 -15.81 -1.39 -20.39
CA GLU A 511 -17.04 -2.04 -19.94
C GLU A 511 -16.83 -2.98 -18.75
N LEU A 512 -17.78 -2.96 -17.82
CA LEU A 512 -17.93 -3.97 -16.78
C LEU A 512 -18.39 -5.31 -17.38
N LYS A 513 -17.62 -6.39 -17.17
CA LYS A 513 -17.97 -7.73 -17.65
C LYS A 513 -18.71 -8.56 -16.59
N TRP A 514 -18.26 -8.50 -15.36
CA TRP A 514 -18.95 -9.07 -14.20
C TRP A 514 -18.55 -8.34 -12.92
N GLU A 515 -19.37 -8.48 -11.89
CA GLU A 515 -19.08 -7.98 -10.54
C GLU A 515 -19.44 -8.97 -9.44
N VAL A 516 -18.70 -8.92 -8.34
CA VAL A 516 -19.00 -9.60 -7.09
C VAL A 516 -19.03 -8.57 -5.98
N ARG A 517 -20.13 -8.51 -5.23
CA ARG A 517 -20.29 -7.59 -4.10
C ARG A 517 -19.70 -8.19 -2.82
N HIS A 518 -18.90 -7.40 -2.13
CA HIS A 518 -18.38 -7.71 -0.79
C HIS A 518 -19.11 -6.87 0.27
N PRO A 519 -19.53 -7.45 1.41
CA PRO A 519 -20.19 -6.69 2.48
C PRO A 519 -19.32 -5.55 3.02
N HIS A 520 -18.02 -5.78 3.14
CA HIS A 520 -17.05 -4.77 3.56
C HIS A 520 -16.36 -4.15 2.35
N PHE A 521 -16.04 -2.85 2.41
CA PHE A 521 -15.40 -2.13 1.31
C PHE A 521 -13.91 -2.40 1.17
N TYR A 522 -13.24 -2.65 2.28
CA TYR A 522 -11.78 -2.75 2.32
C TYR A 522 -11.30 -4.21 2.21
N ASN A 523 -11.18 -4.72 0.99
CA ASN A 523 -10.75 -6.09 0.66
C ASN A 523 -9.32 -6.11 0.10
N GLY A 524 -8.75 -7.30 -0.12
CA GLY A 524 -7.36 -7.47 -0.57
C GLY A 524 -7.12 -7.29 -2.07
N GLY A 525 -5.84 -7.19 -2.42
CA GLY A 525 -5.37 -7.17 -3.81
C GLY A 525 -5.51 -8.53 -4.50
N LEU A 526 -5.12 -8.57 -5.77
CA LEU A 526 -5.46 -9.65 -6.68
C LEU A 526 -4.24 -10.34 -7.30
N LEU A 527 -4.47 -11.60 -7.67
CA LEU A 527 -3.61 -12.43 -8.51
C LEU A 527 -4.48 -13.13 -9.54
N SER A 528 -4.13 -13.03 -10.82
CA SER A 528 -4.73 -13.86 -11.87
C SER A 528 -3.74 -14.91 -12.38
N THR A 529 -4.24 -16.05 -12.89
CA THR A 529 -3.37 -17.13 -13.42
C THR A 529 -3.84 -17.68 -14.75
N ALA A 530 -2.94 -18.31 -15.50
CA ALA A 530 -3.24 -19.05 -16.74
C ALA A 530 -4.18 -20.26 -16.51
N GLY A 531 -4.26 -20.76 -15.27
CA GLY A 531 -5.25 -21.75 -14.87
C GLY A 531 -6.70 -21.26 -14.92
N GLY A 532 -6.95 -20.02 -15.36
CA GLY A 532 -8.27 -19.39 -15.42
C GLY A 532 -8.80 -18.95 -14.06
N LEU A 533 -7.91 -18.74 -13.07
CA LEU A 533 -8.25 -18.43 -11.69
C LEU A 533 -7.88 -16.98 -11.30
N LEU A 534 -8.71 -16.41 -10.42
CA LEU A 534 -8.50 -15.12 -9.78
C LEU A 534 -8.54 -15.31 -8.25
N PHE A 535 -7.44 -15.04 -7.57
CA PHE A 535 -7.33 -15.18 -6.12
C PHE A 535 -7.47 -13.83 -5.41
N GLN A 536 -8.26 -13.80 -4.33
CA GLN A 536 -8.46 -12.61 -3.49
C GLN A 536 -8.73 -12.99 -2.03
N GLY A 537 -8.11 -12.27 -1.09
CA GLY A 537 -8.52 -12.23 0.31
C GLY A 537 -9.53 -11.12 0.60
N ASP A 538 -10.48 -11.35 1.51
CA ASP A 538 -11.50 -10.37 1.88
C ASP A 538 -11.45 -9.95 3.36
N ALA A 539 -12.19 -8.90 3.69
CA ALA A 539 -12.22 -8.34 5.05
C ALA A 539 -12.88 -9.25 6.11
N GLU A 540 -13.67 -10.23 5.67
CA GLU A 540 -14.39 -11.18 6.52
C GLU A 540 -13.56 -12.46 6.77
N GLY A 541 -12.34 -12.52 6.23
CA GLY A 541 -11.40 -13.62 6.45
C GLY A 541 -11.53 -14.76 5.44
N GLY A 542 -12.27 -14.57 4.35
CA GLY A 542 -12.30 -15.50 3.22
C GLY A 542 -11.10 -15.28 2.30
N PHE A 543 -10.45 -16.36 1.89
CA PHE A 543 -9.52 -16.40 0.77
C PHE A 543 -10.12 -17.26 -0.32
N LYS A 544 -10.37 -16.68 -1.50
CA LYS A 544 -11.19 -17.29 -2.55
C LYS A 544 -10.42 -17.39 -3.86
N GLY A 545 -10.58 -18.52 -4.54
CA GLY A 545 -10.15 -18.76 -5.92
C GLY A 545 -11.38 -18.75 -6.82
N ARG A 546 -11.42 -17.83 -7.78
CA ARG A 546 -12.58 -17.55 -8.61
C ARG A 546 -12.31 -17.82 -10.08
N ASP A 547 -13.37 -18.12 -10.81
CA ASP A 547 -13.34 -18.15 -12.27
C ASP A 547 -13.08 -16.74 -12.84
N THR A 548 -12.05 -16.59 -13.66
CA THR A 548 -11.67 -15.32 -14.30
C THR A 548 -12.73 -14.76 -15.27
N ARG A 549 -13.59 -15.61 -15.83
CA ARG A 549 -14.61 -15.24 -16.81
C ARG A 549 -15.98 -14.97 -16.20
N THR A 550 -16.32 -15.62 -15.09
CA THR A 550 -17.66 -15.46 -14.45
C THR A 550 -17.63 -14.78 -13.09
N GLY A 551 -16.50 -14.80 -12.38
CA GLY A 551 -16.38 -14.32 -11.00
C GLY A 551 -16.87 -15.32 -9.94
N ASP A 552 -17.37 -16.49 -10.34
CA ASP A 552 -17.86 -17.53 -9.43
C ASP A 552 -16.73 -18.05 -8.54
N ALA A 553 -17.00 -18.23 -7.25
CA ALA A 553 -16.07 -18.88 -6.33
C ALA A 553 -16.03 -20.38 -6.63
N LEU A 554 -14.85 -20.87 -7.02
CA LEU A 554 -14.59 -22.29 -7.26
C LEU A 554 -13.96 -22.96 -6.04
N TRP A 555 -13.33 -22.16 -5.18
CA TRP A 555 -12.69 -22.58 -3.94
C TRP A 555 -12.69 -21.43 -2.92
N GLU A 556 -12.76 -21.77 -1.63
CA GLU A 556 -12.70 -20.82 -0.52
C GLU A 556 -12.06 -21.45 0.72
N PHE A 557 -11.32 -20.62 1.48
CA PHE A 557 -10.71 -20.98 2.75
C PHE A 557 -10.84 -19.87 3.78
N ASP A 558 -11.10 -20.21 5.05
CA ASP A 558 -11.14 -19.26 6.18
C ASP A 558 -9.72 -19.04 6.72
N VAL A 559 -9.13 -17.88 6.40
CA VAL A 559 -7.82 -17.43 6.87
C VAL A 559 -7.87 -16.66 8.20
N ARG A 560 -8.99 -16.80 8.92
CA ARG A 560 -9.24 -16.38 10.30
C ARG A 560 -9.35 -14.87 10.56
N SER A 561 -8.61 -14.05 9.83
CA SER A 561 -8.60 -12.59 9.96
C SER A 561 -8.77 -11.93 8.60
N GLY A 562 -9.21 -10.68 8.57
CA GLY A 562 -9.38 -9.94 7.33
C GLY A 562 -8.06 -9.84 6.55
N ALA A 563 -8.09 -10.18 5.27
CA ALA A 563 -6.93 -10.25 4.40
C ALA A 563 -6.94 -9.10 3.38
N ILE A 564 -5.95 -8.20 3.49
CA ILE A 564 -5.86 -6.99 2.66
C ILE A 564 -4.65 -6.96 1.71
N ALA A 565 -3.65 -7.83 1.94
CA ALA A 565 -2.51 -7.99 1.05
C ALA A 565 -2.89 -8.77 -0.23
N PRO A 566 -2.19 -8.56 -1.36
CA PRO A 566 -2.37 -9.39 -2.53
C PRO A 566 -1.73 -10.79 -2.33
N PRO A 567 -2.34 -11.85 -2.88
CA PRO A 567 -1.70 -13.16 -2.95
C PRO A 567 -0.60 -13.21 -4.03
N VAL A 568 0.28 -14.22 -3.93
CA VAL A 568 1.31 -14.56 -4.93
C VAL A 568 1.30 -16.06 -5.22
N THR A 569 1.83 -16.48 -6.37
CA THR A 569 2.00 -17.90 -6.71
C THR A 569 3.37 -18.14 -7.31
N TYR A 570 3.92 -19.32 -7.07
CA TYR A 570 5.29 -19.69 -7.44
C TYR A 570 5.43 -21.21 -7.51
N LEU A 571 6.55 -21.70 -8.05
CA LEU A 571 6.91 -23.11 -8.05
C LEU A 571 7.99 -23.37 -7.00
N VAL A 572 7.88 -24.52 -6.34
CA VAL A 572 8.96 -25.09 -5.54
C VAL A 572 9.05 -26.56 -5.88
N ASP A 573 10.22 -26.97 -6.36
CA ASP A 573 10.51 -28.37 -6.67
C ASP A 573 9.47 -29.02 -7.62
N GLY A 574 8.89 -28.23 -8.52
CA GLY A 574 7.90 -28.64 -9.51
C GLY A 574 6.44 -28.55 -9.05
N GLU A 575 6.17 -28.25 -7.79
CA GLU A 575 4.81 -28.04 -7.27
C GLU A 575 4.45 -26.56 -7.26
N GLN A 576 3.22 -26.23 -7.68
CA GLN A 576 2.69 -24.88 -7.60
C GLN A 576 2.09 -24.60 -6.23
N TYR A 577 2.46 -23.44 -5.69
CA TYR A 577 1.97 -22.91 -4.43
C TYR A 577 1.25 -21.58 -4.65
N VAL A 578 0.26 -21.30 -3.81
CA VAL A 578 -0.39 -19.98 -3.70
C VAL A 578 -0.25 -19.51 -2.26
N THR A 579 0.24 -18.30 -2.04
CA THR A 579 0.45 -17.74 -0.70
C THR A 579 -0.29 -16.43 -0.53
N ILE A 580 -0.87 -16.23 0.64
CA ILE A 580 -1.40 -14.94 1.10
C ILE A 580 -0.86 -14.64 2.51
N VAL A 581 -0.44 -13.39 2.73
CA VAL A 581 -0.02 -12.92 4.05
C VAL A 581 -1.15 -12.11 4.68
N VAL A 582 -1.66 -12.61 5.79
CA VAL A 582 -2.90 -12.11 6.39
C VAL A 582 -2.59 -11.28 7.61
N GLY A 583 -3.11 -10.07 7.64
CA GLY A 583 -3.00 -9.15 8.78
C GLY A 583 -3.89 -7.95 8.55
N TRP A 584 -4.99 -7.86 9.30
CA TRP A 584 -5.95 -6.78 9.17
C TRP A 584 -5.38 -5.46 9.71
N GLY A 585 -5.59 -4.36 8.98
CA GLY A 585 -5.17 -3.04 9.40
C GLY A 585 -5.21 -2.02 8.27
N GLY A 586 -4.21 -1.15 8.18
CA GLY A 586 -4.25 -0.01 7.25
C GLY A 586 -5.23 1.08 7.69
N GLY A 587 -5.43 2.10 6.85
CA GLY A 587 -6.18 3.31 7.22
C GLY A 587 -7.58 3.04 7.81
N PRO A 588 -8.47 2.33 7.09
CA PRO A 588 -9.75 1.88 7.62
C PRO A 588 -9.64 0.86 8.75
N GLY A 589 -8.75 -0.13 8.59
CA GLY A 589 -8.63 -1.26 9.52
C GLY A 589 -8.18 -0.89 10.92
N LYS A 590 -7.61 0.32 11.13
CA LYS A 590 -7.41 0.90 12.48
C LYS A 590 -8.70 0.92 13.31
N ARG A 591 -9.81 1.28 12.67
CA ARG A 591 -11.04 1.70 13.34
C ARG A 591 -12.21 0.76 13.13
N THR A 592 -12.16 -0.07 12.09
CA THR A 592 -13.19 -1.04 11.74
C THR A 592 -12.57 -2.39 11.43
N LYS A 593 -13.37 -3.45 11.41
CA LYS A 593 -12.99 -4.81 11.01
C LYS A 593 -14.20 -5.57 10.47
N GLY A 594 -13.99 -6.49 9.54
CA GLY A 594 -15.03 -7.39 9.03
C GLY A 594 -15.20 -8.68 9.85
N VAL A 595 -14.20 -9.02 10.68
CA VAL A 595 -14.23 -10.21 11.54
C VAL A 595 -14.52 -9.87 13.00
N GLU A 596 -15.09 -10.81 13.73
CA GLU A 596 -15.36 -10.68 15.16
C GLU A 596 -14.07 -10.48 15.98
N ARG A 597 -13.04 -11.29 15.69
CA ARG A 597 -11.75 -11.27 16.35
C ARG A 597 -10.63 -11.27 15.32
N LEU A 598 -9.64 -10.40 15.55
CA LEU A 598 -8.43 -10.37 14.74
C LEU A 598 -7.48 -11.46 15.23
N HIS A 599 -7.09 -12.35 14.33
CA HIS A 599 -6.01 -13.29 14.57
C HIS A 599 -4.64 -12.64 14.35
N PRO A 600 -3.57 -13.20 14.94
CA PRO A 600 -2.20 -12.79 14.63
C PRO A 600 -1.91 -12.83 13.14
N GLY A 601 -1.04 -11.92 12.70
CA GLY A 601 -0.59 -11.85 11.32
C GLY A 601 0.09 -13.15 10.94
N THR A 602 -0.39 -13.79 9.87
CA THR A 602 -0.02 -15.17 9.54
C THR A 602 0.19 -15.31 8.03
N ILE A 603 1.25 -16.00 7.63
CA ILE A 603 1.43 -16.46 6.25
C ILE A 603 0.61 -17.74 6.08
N TYR A 604 -0.25 -17.79 5.06
CA TYR A 604 -0.97 -18.98 4.64
C TYR A 604 -0.49 -19.39 3.25
N THR A 605 -0.05 -20.64 3.10
CA THR A 605 0.44 -21.17 1.83
C THR A 605 -0.30 -22.44 1.48
N PHE A 606 -0.76 -22.53 0.24
CA PHE A 606 -1.65 -23.57 -0.28
C PHE A 606 -1.00 -24.30 -1.45
N LYS A 607 -1.33 -25.58 -1.62
CA LYS A 607 -1.00 -26.40 -2.79
C LYS A 607 -2.06 -27.48 -3.01
N LEU A 608 -2.08 -28.12 -4.17
CA LEU A 608 -2.96 -29.26 -4.41
C LEU A 608 -2.68 -30.39 -3.43
N GLY A 609 -3.74 -30.93 -2.82
CA GLY A 609 -3.64 -32.01 -1.84
C GLY A 609 -3.03 -31.60 -0.49
N GLY A 610 -2.89 -30.31 -0.21
CA GLY A 610 -2.45 -29.83 1.10
C GLY A 610 -3.43 -30.22 2.21
N ASP A 611 -2.92 -30.74 3.32
CA ASP A 611 -3.71 -31.30 4.43
C ASP A 611 -3.35 -30.72 5.80
N ALA A 612 -2.56 -29.65 5.84
CA ALA A 612 -2.22 -28.97 7.08
C ALA A 612 -3.47 -28.38 7.74
N LEU A 613 -3.47 -28.37 9.08
CA LEU A 613 -4.57 -27.79 9.84
C LEU A 613 -4.43 -26.27 9.91
N PRO A 614 -5.51 -25.49 9.68
CA PRO A 614 -5.48 -24.05 9.93
C PRO A 614 -5.26 -23.75 11.41
N PRO A 615 -4.74 -22.55 11.75
CA PRO A 615 -4.71 -22.07 13.12
C PRO A 615 -6.10 -22.15 13.75
N GLU A 616 -6.11 -22.43 15.06
CA GLU A 616 -7.35 -22.52 15.84
C GLU A 616 -8.11 -21.20 15.77
N LYS A 617 -9.43 -21.28 15.58
CA LYS A 617 -10.27 -20.08 15.60
C LYS A 617 -10.35 -19.59 17.04
N LEU A 618 -9.88 -18.36 17.28
CA LEU A 618 -9.94 -17.74 18.59
C LEU A 618 -11.42 -17.55 18.99
N PRO A 619 -11.78 -17.78 20.26
CA PRO A 619 -13.15 -17.58 20.71
C PRO A 619 -13.56 -16.10 20.59
N PRO A 620 -14.87 -15.81 20.53
CA PRO A 620 -15.41 -14.47 20.69
C PRO A 620 -14.73 -13.68 21.80
N LEU A 621 -14.46 -12.39 21.56
CA LEU A 621 -13.99 -11.50 22.60
C LEU A 621 -15.20 -10.89 23.31
N GLU A 622 -15.49 -11.34 24.53
CA GLU A 622 -16.45 -10.66 25.40
C GLU A 622 -15.93 -9.25 25.72
N ARG A 623 -16.74 -8.24 25.39
CA ARG A 623 -16.42 -6.84 25.67
C ARG A 623 -17.51 -6.29 26.56
N GLU A 624 -17.12 -5.87 27.74
CA GLU A 624 -18.00 -5.15 28.63
C GLU A 624 -17.75 -3.64 28.49
N VAL A 625 -18.82 -2.87 28.44
CA VAL A 625 -18.72 -1.42 28.52
C VAL A 625 -18.31 -1.06 29.93
N VAL A 626 -17.31 -0.18 30.08
CA VAL A 626 -16.82 0.27 31.39
C VAL A 626 -17.98 0.70 32.30
N ALA A 627 -17.97 0.38 33.59
CA ALA A 627 -19.07 0.73 34.51
C ALA A 627 -18.94 2.14 35.13
N LEU A 628 -17.77 2.77 34.98
CA LEU A 628 -17.50 4.14 35.40
C LEU A 628 -18.50 5.14 34.80
N THR A 629 -18.76 6.21 35.54
CA THR A 629 -19.72 7.27 35.22
C THR A 629 -19.06 8.64 35.28
N THR A 630 -19.71 9.66 34.72
CA THR A 630 -19.26 11.04 34.77
C THR A 630 -20.41 11.98 35.17
N ASP A 631 -20.09 12.99 35.96
CA ASP A 631 -20.99 14.10 36.34
C ASP A 631 -20.68 15.39 35.55
N ALA A 632 -19.84 15.29 34.51
CA ALA A 632 -19.44 16.42 33.70
C ALA A 632 -20.63 17.13 33.04
N THR A 633 -20.55 18.44 33.00
CA THR A 633 -21.54 19.30 32.35
C THR A 633 -21.55 19.08 30.84
N GLN A 634 -22.66 19.47 30.19
CA GLN A 634 -22.77 19.40 28.73
C GLN A 634 -21.64 20.16 28.01
N LEU A 635 -21.16 21.27 28.59
CA LEU A 635 -20.04 22.03 28.04
C LEU A 635 -18.74 21.22 28.08
N GLU A 636 -18.43 20.60 29.22
CA GLU A 636 -17.23 19.77 29.40
C GLU A 636 -17.25 18.55 28.48
N ILE A 637 -18.42 17.90 28.29
CA ILE A 637 -18.58 16.83 27.31
C ILE A 637 -18.30 17.33 25.88
N GLY A 638 -18.76 18.53 25.53
CA GLY A 638 -18.47 19.16 24.24
C GLY A 638 -16.98 19.46 24.04
N MET A 639 -16.31 19.96 25.07
CA MET A 639 -14.85 20.20 25.04
C MET A 639 -14.08 18.89 24.90
N GLY A 640 -14.45 17.87 25.68
CA GLY A 640 -13.89 16.52 25.60
C GLY A 640 -14.08 15.86 24.23
N TYR A 641 -15.26 16.06 23.62
CA TYR A 641 -15.54 15.61 22.25
C TYR A 641 -14.57 16.28 21.26
N ASN A 642 -14.42 17.60 21.29
CA ASN A 642 -13.54 18.32 20.38
C ASN A 642 -12.07 17.87 20.52
N LEU A 643 -11.59 17.69 21.75
CA LEU A 643 -10.25 17.16 22.01
C LEU A 643 -10.08 15.74 21.48
N TYR A 644 -11.05 14.85 21.74
CA TYR A 644 -11.02 13.47 21.22
C TYR A 644 -10.98 13.44 19.68
N MET A 645 -11.79 14.26 19.03
CA MET A 645 -11.84 14.34 17.58
C MET A 645 -10.58 14.97 16.97
N GLY A 646 -9.86 15.83 17.71
CA GLY A 646 -8.61 16.44 17.28
C GLY A 646 -7.37 15.55 17.44
N HIS A 647 -7.42 14.59 18.37
CA HIS A 647 -6.22 13.84 18.80
C HIS A 647 -6.34 12.31 18.71
N CYS A 648 -7.54 11.75 18.86
CA CYS A 648 -7.72 10.31 19.13
C CYS A 648 -8.48 9.57 18.01
N VAL A 649 -9.48 10.21 17.41
CA VAL A 649 -10.45 9.56 16.50
C VAL A 649 -9.81 8.86 15.29
N HIS A 650 -8.67 9.35 14.81
CA HIS A 650 -8.00 8.77 13.63
C HIS A 650 -7.35 7.43 13.87
N CYS A 651 -7.05 7.11 15.12
CA CYS A 651 -6.57 5.80 15.52
C CYS A 651 -7.71 4.98 16.12
N HIS A 652 -8.47 5.57 17.05
CA HIS A 652 -9.45 4.84 17.86
C HIS A 652 -10.86 4.76 17.25
N GLY A 653 -11.16 5.53 16.20
CA GLY A 653 -12.48 5.61 15.60
C GLY A 653 -13.47 6.39 16.47
N SER A 654 -14.76 6.20 16.26
CA SER A 654 -15.76 6.73 17.21
C SER A 654 -15.60 6.05 18.57
N ALA A 655 -15.67 6.79 19.67
CA ALA A 655 -15.45 6.27 21.03
C ALA A 655 -16.24 4.99 21.35
N GLY A 656 -17.51 4.94 20.93
CA GLY A 656 -18.42 3.79 21.11
C GLY A 656 -18.40 2.75 19.98
N GLY A 657 -17.52 2.89 18.99
CA GLY A 657 -17.46 2.00 17.84
C GLY A 657 -16.95 0.59 18.17
N GLY A 658 -16.98 -0.30 17.18
CA GLY A 658 -16.47 -1.67 17.32
C GLY A 658 -14.95 -1.79 17.36
N GLY A 659 -14.21 -0.74 16.99
CA GLY A 659 -12.75 -0.76 16.86
C GLY A 659 -12.26 -1.64 15.70
N GLY A 660 -10.96 -1.58 15.45
CA GLY A 660 -10.28 -2.38 14.43
C GLY A 660 -9.05 -3.07 15.03
N GLU A 661 -7.89 -2.90 14.38
CA GLU A 661 -6.59 -3.25 14.98
C GLU A 661 -6.24 -2.36 16.18
N ILE A 662 -6.86 -1.19 16.31
CA ILE A 662 -6.73 -0.29 17.47
C ILE A 662 -8.02 -0.36 18.31
N PRO A 663 -7.91 -0.44 19.66
CA PRO A 663 -9.07 -0.54 20.54
C PRO A 663 -10.01 0.68 20.48
N ALA A 664 -11.32 0.43 20.50
CA ALA A 664 -12.33 1.46 20.77
C ALA A 664 -12.40 1.76 22.27
N LEU A 665 -12.32 3.05 22.64
CA LEU A 665 -11.99 3.45 24.01
C LEU A 665 -13.16 3.34 25.02
N ALA A 666 -14.42 3.39 24.59
CA ALA A 666 -15.56 3.19 25.50
C ALA A 666 -15.63 1.75 26.07
N TRP A 667 -14.90 0.82 25.45
CA TRP A 667 -14.81 -0.59 25.82
C TRP A 667 -13.52 -0.93 26.60
N SER A 668 -12.74 0.08 27.00
CA SER A 668 -11.55 -0.09 27.83
C SER A 668 -11.95 -0.45 29.26
N SER A 669 -11.13 -1.25 29.94
CA SER A 669 -11.40 -1.64 31.34
C SER A 669 -11.24 -0.46 32.31
N GLU A 670 -11.81 -0.58 33.52
CA GLU A 670 -11.64 0.45 34.56
C GLU A 670 -10.17 0.72 34.89
N GLY A 671 -9.33 -0.32 34.90
CA GLY A 671 -7.88 -0.18 35.09
C GLY A 671 -7.22 0.70 34.02
N MET A 672 -7.64 0.58 32.76
CA MET A 672 -7.15 1.44 31.68
C MET A 672 -7.58 2.90 31.88
N TYR A 673 -8.80 3.15 32.35
CA TYR A 673 -9.26 4.49 32.71
C TYR A 673 -8.58 5.07 33.96
N GLY A 674 -8.13 4.21 34.87
CA GLY A 674 -7.33 4.58 36.03
C GLY A 674 -5.91 5.03 35.67
N LEU A 675 -5.38 4.55 34.54
CA LEU A 675 -4.03 4.86 34.03
C LEU A 675 -4.04 5.83 32.84
N LEU A 676 -5.14 6.54 32.61
CA LEU A 676 -5.32 7.31 31.37
C LEU A 676 -4.27 8.43 31.23
N HIS A 677 -3.86 9.06 32.33
CA HIS A 677 -2.84 10.11 32.30
C HIS A 677 -1.47 9.51 31.96
N GLU A 678 -1.10 8.39 32.57
CA GLU A 678 0.14 7.68 32.30
C GLU A 678 0.20 7.17 30.85
N ILE A 679 -0.94 6.74 30.30
CA ILE A 679 -1.05 6.29 28.91
C ILE A 679 -0.90 7.46 27.93
N VAL A 680 -1.63 8.55 28.16
CA VAL A 680 -1.73 9.66 27.20
C VAL A 680 -0.60 10.66 27.32
N LEU A 681 -0.09 10.92 28.53
CA LEU A 681 0.94 11.93 28.80
C LEU A 681 2.31 11.28 29.06
N ASP A 682 2.39 10.20 29.83
CA ASP A 682 3.69 9.62 30.19
C ASP A 682 4.17 8.54 29.21
N GLY A 683 3.33 8.17 28.22
CA GLY A 683 3.67 7.22 27.17
C GLY A 683 3.75 5.77 27.65
N LEU A 684 2.96 5.37 28.66
CA LEU A 684 2.95 4.01 29.21
C LEU A 684 2.79 2.91 28.14
N LEU A 685 2.06 3.20 27.05
CA LEU A 685 1.83 2.28 25.93
C LEU A 685 2.59 2.65 24.65
N LEU A 686 3.64 3.48 24.74
CA LEU A 686 4.49 3.84 23.60
C LEU A 686 5.12 2.63 22.89
N PRO A 687 5.61 1.58 23.58
CA PRO A 687 6.14 0.39 22.92
C PRO A 687 5.12 -0.32 22.00
N GLU A 688 3.83 -0.22 22.32
CA GLU A 688 2.72 -0.77 21.51
C GLU A 688 2.28 0.17 20.37
N GLY A 689 2.88 1.36 20.29
CA GLY A 689 2.56 2.38 19.30
C GLY A 689 1.49 3.39 19.72
N MET A 690 1.15 3.47 21.00
CA MET A 690 0.34 4.57 21.55
C MET A 690 1.25 5.73 21.95
N PRO A 691 1.29 6.83 21.18
CA PRO A 691 2.21 7.92 21.42
C PRO A 691 1.84 8.73 22.67
N SER A 692 2.83 9.41 23.26
CA SER A 692 2.58 10.48 24.24
C SER A 692 2.05 11.74 23.54
N PHE A 693 1.24 12.48 24.27
CA PHE A 693 0.65 13.77 23.91
C PHE A 693 0.96 14.85 24.94
N ASP A 694 2.01 14.69 25.77
CA ASP A 694 2.44 15.69 26.76
C ASP A 694 2.77 17.07 26.16
N ASP A 695 3.18 17.09 24.89
CA ASP A 695 3.44 18.28 24.09
C ASP A 695 2.16 18.98 23.58
N LYS A 696 0.99 18.33 23.69
CA LYS A 696 -0.27 18.74 23.04
C LYS A 696 -1.46 18.84 23.97
N LEU A 697 -1.50 18.03 25.02
CA LEU A 697 -2.60 17.91 25.96
C LEU A 697 -2.12 18.16 27.38
N THR A 698 -2.90 18.94 28.12
CA THR A 698 -2.76 19.12 29.56
C THR A 698 -3.51 18.01 30.32
N PRO A 699 -3.18 17.77 31.60
CA PRO A 699 -3.95 16.84 32.44
C PRO A 699 -5.46 17.12 32.46
N LEU A 700 -5.85 18.40 32.51
CA LEU A 700 -7.25 18.81 32.46
C LEU A 700 -7.92 18.42 31.13
N GLU A 701 -7.24 18.61 30.00
CA GLU A 701 -7.76 18.19 28.70
C GLU A 701 -7.90 16.67 28.58
N VAL A 702 -7.01 15.90 29.22
CA VAL A 702 -7.15 14.44 29.34
C VAL A 702 -8.37 14.06 30.18
N ASP A 703 -8.65 14.79 31.27
CA ASP A 703 -9.86 14.58 32.07
C ASP A 703 -11.15 14.91 31.31
N LEU A 704 -11.13 15.93 30.45
CA LEU A 704 -12.25 16.25 29.56
C LEU A 704 -12.48 15.14 28.52
N ILE A 705 -11.41 14.61 27.91
CA ILE A 705 -11.50 13.44 27.02
C ILE A 705 -12.10 12.25 27.78
N LYS A 706 -11.64 11.99 29.01
CA LYS A 706 -12.18 10.93 29.87
C LYS A 706 -13.68 11.11 30.11
N ALA A 707 -14.12 12.32 30.46
CA ALA A 707 -15.53 12.62 30.67
C ALA A 707 -16.36 12.32 29.42
N TYR A 708 -15.90 12.75 28.23
CA TYR A 708 -16.57 12.41 26.96
C TYR A 708 -16.66 10.89 26.73
N LEU A 709 -15.58 10.14 26.97
CA LEU A 709 -15.57 8.68 26.80
C LEU A 709 -16.54 7.98 27.76
N LEU A 710 -16.60 8.42 29.02
CA LEU A 710 -17.51 7.88 30.02
C LEU A 710 -18.97 8.19 29.69
N HIS A 711 -19.26 9.40 29.20
CA HIS A 711 -20.60 9.76 28.70
C HIS A 711 -21.04 8.85 27.55
N VAL A 712 -20.14 8.56 26.60
CA VAL A 712 -20.45 7.61 25.51
C VAL A 712 -20.71 6.21 26.07
N ALA A 713 -19.90 5.75 27.03
CA ALA A 713 -20.09 4.46 27.67
C ALA A 713 -21.45 4.37 28.39
N GLU A 714 -21.86 5.41 29.12
CA GLU A 714 -23.18 5.50 29.77
C GLU A 714 -24.32 5.37 28.76
N GLY A 715 -24.23 6.08 27.63
CA GLY A 715 -25.22 5.99 26.56
C GLY A 715 -25.35 4.57 25.98
N ILE A 716 -24.23 3.86 25.81
CA ILE A 716 -24.26 2.46 25.34
C ILE A 716 -24.94 1.57 26.38
N ARG A 717 -24.60 1.70 27.67
CA ARG A 717 -25.24 0.91 28.75
C ARG A 717 -26.73 1.19 28.88
N ALA A 718 -27.14 2.44 28.66
CA ALA A 718 -28.54 2.86 28.68
C ALA A 718 -29.33 2.47 27.43
N GLY A 719 -28.67 1.96 26.37
CA GLY A 719 -29.30 1.68 25.09
C GLY A 719 -29.79 2.94 24.37
N THR A 720 -29.12 4.08 24.59
CA THR A 720 -29.50 5.35 23.98
C THR A 720 -29.43 5.24 22.44
N PRO A 721 -30.48 5.61 21.71
CA PRO A 721 -30.47 5.61 20.24
C PRO A 721 -29.34 6.48 19.68
N SER A 722 -28.67 6.01 18.62
CA SER A 722 -27.52 6.70 18.02
C SER A 722 -27.85 8.12 17.53
N GLU A 723 -29.08 8.35 17.04
CA GLU A 723 -29.56 9.68 16.64
C GLU A 723 -29.69 10.64 17.84
N GLU A 724 -30.15 10.13 18.98
CA GLU A 724 -30.30 10.93 20.19
C GLU A 724 -28.92 11.30 20.76
N SER A 725 -28.00 10.34 20.87
CA SER A 725 -26.61 10.61 21.27
C SER A 725 -25.94 11.61 20.33
N ARG A 726 -26.15 11.47 19.02
CA ARG A 726 -25.59 12.40 18.02
C ARG A 726 -26.15 13.82 18.20
N ARG A 727 -27.46 13.96 18.47
CA ARG A 727 -28.08 15.27 18.72
C ARG A 727 -27.53 15.92 19.97
N PHE A 728 -27.40 15.18 21.08
CA PHE A 728 -26.80 15.69 22.31
C PHE A 728 -25.37 16.18 22.08
N LEU A 729 -24.54 15.38 21.42
CA LEU A 729 -23.15 15.73 21.11
C LEU A 729 -23.06 16.95 20.17
N ALA A 730 -23.99 17.10 19.22
CA ALA A 730 -24.04 18.27 18.36
C ALA A 730 -24.33 19.57 19.15
N ASP A 731 -25.24 19.52 20.11
CA ASP A 731 -25.53 20.67 20.98
C ASP A 731 -24.37 20.94 21.96
N ALA A 732 -23.79 19.90 22.55
CA ALA A 732 -22.63 20.00 23.43
C ALA A 732 -21.42 20.62 22.70
N GLN A 733 -21.11 20.13 21.50
CA GLN A 733 -20.05 20.68 20.67
C GLN A 733 -20.32 22.15 20.31
N ARG A 734 -21.56 22.49 19.94
CA ARG A 734 -21.93 23.87 19.63
C ARG A 734 -21.74 24.81 20.84
N LEU A 735 -21.97 24.32 22.06
CA LEU A 735 -21.69 25.08 23.29
C LEU A 735 -20.18 25.26 23.49
N ALA A 736 -19.40 24.19 23.30
CA ALA A 736 -17.94 24.23 23.44
C ALA A 736 -17.28 25.15 22.41
N ASP A 737 -17.72 25.15 21.15
CA ASP A 737 -17.18 26.02 20.10
C ASP A 737 -17.46 27.52 20.34
N LYS A 738 -18.42 27.85 21.23
CA LYS A 738 -18.77 29.24 21.61
C LYS A 738 -18.05 29.73 22.87
N ALA A 739 -17.58 28.81 23.71
CA ALA A 739 -16.89 29.12 24.95
C ALA A 739 -15.40 29.39 24.68
#